data_AF-A0A955FIH6-F1
#
_entry.id   AF-A0A955FIH6-F1
#
_cell.length_a   1.000
_cell.length_b   1.000
_cell.length_c   1.000
_cell.angle_alpha   90.00
_cell.angle_beta   90.00
_cell.angle_gamma   90.00
#
_symmetry.space_group_name_H-M   'P 1'
#
loop_
_entity.id
_entity.type
_entity.pdbx_description
1 polymer ?
#
loop_
_entity_poly.entity_id
_entity_poly.type
_entity_poly.pdbx_seq_one_letter_code
_entity_poly.pdbx_strand_id
1 'polypeptide(L)'
;MTGEKITKKVTRAFAALVLMTAQMTPFFAFTPQASATNNDVTICHRTDSVTNPYVKITVNKNAVDGWAGNSGNEADHYGEHKGPLASDPATAQTLKDDKIEWGDIIPPVYQGYNYSGLNWSSDGQAIWNNDCNYPVKTTVRIIKNVIPENDPGVFDLYVGNTKVINNGGNGATHNPVEIDDRAYLRVSEKEGTNSVDFNDYTTTIVCKDENGATLQTEGSNTTSSSERYVQIDKSKIDEGDNITCTFTNTAKAGKIIVHKSIDSQYGGTTDPSEFSFTVNGGDPVAFEADGTNELVIPVGTYNIDEVEAPGYTTNTDGCYKIVVNYGDEKHCYITNTAKPVTVTVNKFVDNNWGGTKTGDEFGVALNGSTLNLESEGPEQNYESVAHFEPVMLSAGKFTITEDEVAGYTFDGIFCFVDGQSVGYPYAAKNGEAVTCNVFNNDQPATITVIKKLINDNGGTRGVSTFSFKANGGNSTFFNDNGEASVEVGAGEYNVVEDEAAGYKTSYENCSGKVTNGEEVVCVITNDDQAATVTLYKKVINNNGGHLGPLDFPLTVAGEGTFQYATSGLEIMLDAGSYVVGEVNQDGYTSLGWDWWKGDCSWNGVLKVEIGGNYTCTITNDDQPGKIIVHKEVVNNNGGRAKAHDFKFKVDNGSWKQFEHDGTNAVWVDAGWHTVVEKDADGYKASYEGCKHIYVRNGETKHCYIKNDDIAPKVTVIKWTDPVWSTQDFNFTLHNNQHGRDFVLDGHPWDDQVPNSYESGPFFEAGWVRVEEEPVEGWDQLWTSCFVKTRYGLKHISHPFKAELGEEYVCKVMNQQRGGIVVTKFYDTNENGVWDEGEETLEDWEMNVSSHQKECEVELMELGSVQANSLFYDGGHEEENDCDEDSVALSQLTDEQGEANFNNLKPGVYQVNETLQDGWVQSGIYCPREYKDELSLNRTFSEDSDEETENIAYAHVQAGQTVHCYVGNYEPR
;
A
#
# COMPACT_ATOMS: atom_id res chain seq x y z
N MET A 1 -36.68 -78.89 -4.78
CA MET A 1 -37.11 -79.00 -3.37
C MET A 1 -37.98 -77.79 -3.07
N THR A 2 -39.12 -77.77 -2.35
CA THR A 2 -40.12 -78.75 -1.84
C THR A 2 -41.19 -77.92 -1.08
N GLY A 3 -42.51 -78.11 -1.14
CA GLY A 3 -43.42 -78.96 -1.94
C GLY A 3 -44.69 -78.12 -2.27
N GLU A 4 -45.95 -78.61 -2.27
CA GLU A 4 -46.54 -79.95 -2.24
C GLU A 4 -48.00 -79.84 -2.77
N LYS A 5 -48.47 -80.82 -3.58
CA LYS A 5 -49.76 -81.58 -3.50
C LYS A 5 -51.11 -80.82 -3.19
N ILE A 6 -52.30 -81.21 -3.69
CA ILE A 6 -52.79 -82.55 -4.12
C ILE A 6 -54.11 -82.45 -4.95
N THR A 7 -54.17 -83.13 -6.11
CA THR A 7 -55.30 -83.88 -6.76
C THR A 7 -56.77 -83.35 -6.81
N LYS A 8 -57.69 -83.73 -7.74
CA LYS A 8 -57.88 -85.04 -8.43
C LYS A 8 -58.97 -85.01 -9.54
N LYS A 9 -58.83 -85.89 -10.56
CA LYS A 9 -59.91 -86.61 -11.32
C LYS A 9 -60.79 -85.81 -12.34
N VAL A 10 -61.34 -86.38 -13.43
CA VAL A 10 -61.53 -87.78 -13.90
C VAL A 10 -61.15 -87.94 -15.41
N THR A 11 -60.89 -89.17 -15.86
CA THR A 11 -60.42 -89.55 -17.20
C THR A 11 -61.52 -90.19 -18.10
N ARG A 12 -61.27 -90.16 -19.42
CA ARG A 12 -61.95 -90.83 -20.55
C ARG A 12 -62.70 -92.16 -20.27
N ALA A 13 -63.75 -92.40 -21.05
CA ALA A 13 -64.21 -93.73 -21.42
C ALA A 13 -64.78 -93.75 -22.86
N PHE A 14 -64.35 -94.70 -23.69
CA PHE A 14 -65.19 -95.41 -24.66
C PHE A 14 -64.44 -96.71 -25.05
N ALA A 15 -65.17 -97.81 -25.14
CA ALA A 15 -64.62 -99.16 -25.29
C ALA A 15 -65.04 -99.80 -26.61
N ALA A 16 -64.22 -100.74 -27.09
CA ALA A 16 -64.55 -101.60 -28.22
C ALA A 16 -65.13 -102.94 -27.72
N LEU A 17 -66.09 -103.53 -28.46
CA LEU A 17 -65.94 -104.89 -29.02
C LEU A 17 -67.04 -105.20 -30.04
N VAL A 18 -66.69 -105.90 -31.11
CA VAL A 18 -67.63 -106.54 -32.06
C VAL A 18 -67.93 -107.96 -31.56
N LEU A 19 -69.17 -108.43 -31.74
CA LEU A 19 -69.59 -109.78 -31.41
C LEU A 19 -70.20 -110.45 -32.66
N MET A 20 -69.54 -111.50 -33.16
CA MET A 20 -70.03 -112.32 -34.26
C MET A 20 -71.17 -113.24 -33.81
N THR A 21 -72.17 -113.45 -34.68
CA THR A 21 -73.12 -114.56 -34.57
C THR A 21 -72.86 -115.57 -35.69
N ALA A 22 -72.51 -116.81 -35.32
CA ALA A 22 -72.22 -117.89 -36.26
C ALA A 22 -73.48 -118.64 -36.72
N GLN A 23 -73.38 -119.27 -37.89
CA GLN A 23 -74.43 -120.05 -38.56
C GLN A 23 -74.77 -121.35 -37.81
N MET A 24 -76.00 -121.84 -37.98
CA MET A 24 -76.27 -123.29 -38.03
C MET A 24 -77.54 -123.60 -38.83
N THR A 25 -77.38 -124.26 -39.97
CA THR A 25 -78.43 -125.08 -40.61
C THR A 25 -78.20 -126.55 -40.26
N PRO A 26 -79.25 -127.38 -40.29
CA PRO A 26 -79.03 -128.78 -40.64
C PRO A 26 -80.07 -129.39 -41.60
N PHE A 27 -79.51 -130.03 -42.64
CA PHE A 27 -79.90 -131.33 -43.19
C PHE A 27 -81.34 -131.63 -43.68
N PHE A 28 -81.44 -131.65 -45.02
CA PHE A 28 -82.06 -132.68 -45.88
C PHE A 28 -82.94 -133.78 -45.26
N ALA A 29 -84.09 -134.00 -45.92
CA ALA A 29 -84.58 -135.34 -46.25
C ALA A 29 -85.20 -135.36 -47.67
N PHE A 30 -84.78 -136.31 -48.51
CA PHE A 30 -85.40 -136.63 -49.80
C PHE A 30 -86.69 -137.45 -49.61
N THR A 31 -87.63 -137.41 -50.56
CA THR A 31 -88.02 -138.57 -51.42
C THR A 31 -89.23 -138.23 -52.33
N PRO A 32 -89.46 -138.95 -53.45
CA PRO A 32 -90.14 -138.38 -54.63
C PRO A 32 -91.49 -139.04 -54.96
N GLN A 33 -92.25 -138.45 -55.89
CA GLN A 33 -93.28 -139.21 -56.61
C GLN A 33 -93.42 -138.82 -58.11
N ALA A 34 -93.74 -139.85 -58.89
CA ALA A 34 -93.60 -139.98 -60.32
C ALA A 34 -94.51 -139.10 -61.21
N SER A 35 -93.93 -138.72 -62.37
CA SER A 35 -94.47 -138.88 -63.72
C SER A 35 -95.99 -138.71 -63.96
N ALA A 36 -96.31 -137.66 -64.72
CA ALA A 36 -97.30 -137.74 -65.79
C ALA A 36 -96.73 -137.01 -67.02
N THR A 37 -96.72 -137.64 -68.18
CA THR A 37 -96.27 -137.02 -69.44
C THR A 37 -97.34 -136.06 -69.96
N ASN A 38 -97.20 -134.76 -69.70
CA ASN A 38 -97.96 -133.74 -70.40
C ASN A 38 -97.11 -133.17 -71.55
N ASN A 39 -97.65 -133.18 -72.77
CA ASN A 39 -96.91 -132.86 -73.99
C ASN A 39 -97.06 -131.37 -74.37
N ASP A 40 -96.76 -130.44 -73.46
CA ASP A 40 -96.86 -128.99 -73.70
C ASP A 40 -95.50 -128.27 -73.51
N VAL A 41 -95.31 -127.12 -74.17
CA VAL A 41 -94.07 -126.32 -74.17
C VAL A 41 -94.41 -124.83 -74.04
N THR A 42 -93.71 -124.12 -73.15
CA THR A 42 -93.81 -122.65 -73.00
C THR A 42 -92.85 -121.94 -73.94
N ILE A 43 -93.31 -120.86 -74.59
CA ILE A 43 -92.55 -120.00 -75.51
C ILE A 43 -92.81 -118.51 -75.19
N CYS A 44 -91.88 -117.61 -75.52
CA CYS A 44 -92.16 -116.17 -75.61
C CYS A 44 -92.62 -115.95 -77.06
N HIS A 45 -93.93 -116.02 -77.30
CA HIS A 45 -94.52 -115.81 -78.62
C HIS A 45 -94.44 -114.33 -78.99
N ARG A 46 -94.14 -114.06 -80.25
CA ARG A 46 -94.04 -112.70 -80.78
C ARG A 46 -95.35 -111.94 -80.63
N THR A 47 -95.25 -110.64 -80.42
CA THR A 47 -96.34 -109.70 -80.65
C THR A 47 -95.98 -108.78 -81.83
N ASP A 48 -96.77 -107.74 -82.08
CA ASP A 48 -96.40 -106.62 -82.95
C ASP A 48 -96.10 -105.35 -82.11
N SER A 49 -95.67 -105.48 -80.85
CA SER A 49 -95.50 -104.34 -79.93
C SER A 49 -94.05 -104.09 -79.56
N VAL A 50 -93.46 -102.98 -80.00
CA VAL A 50 -92.07 -102.58 -79.71
C VAL A 50 -91.76 -102.52 -78.20
N THR A 51 -92.74 -102.07 -77.42
CA THR A 51 -92.63 -101.93 -75.95
C THR A 51 -92.94 -103.22 -75.18
N ASN A 52 -93.56 -104.20 -75.83
CA ASN A 52 -93.91 -105.51 -75.25
C ASN A 52 -93.74 -106.58 -76.36
N PRO A 53 -92.50 -106.79 -76.86
CA PRO A 53 -92.24 -107.53 -78.12
C PRO A 53 -92.68 -109.00 -78.07
N TYR A 54 -92.84 -109.52 -76.86
CA TYR A 54 -93.05 -110.91 -76.58
C TYR A 54 -94.10 -111.11 -75.50
N VAL A 55 -94.88 -112.19 -75.61
CA VAL A 55 -95.84 -112.63 -74.60
C VAL A 55 -95.63 -114.11 -74.31
N LYS A 56 -95.58 -114.48 -73.03
CA LYS A 56 -95.30 -115.84 -72.57
C LYS A 56 -96.56 -116.71 -72.72
N ILE A 57 -96.54 -117.70 -73.60
CA ILE A 57 -97.65 -118.64 -73.83
C ILE A 57 -97.19 -120.09 -73.69
N THR A 58 -98.12 -121.02 -73.50
CA THR A 58 -97.84 -122.46 -73.50
C THR A 58 -98.72 -123.16 -74.52
N VAL A 59 -98.09 -123.92 -75.41
CA VAL A 59 -98.73 -124.60 -76.56
C VAL A 59 -98.43 -126.10 -76.52
N ASN A 60 -99.24 -126.90 -77.21
CA ASN A 60 -98.94 -128.33 -77.30
C ASN A 60 -97.65 -128.56 -78.11
N LYS A 61 -96.87 -129.57 -77.73
CA LYS A 61 -95.56 -129.86 -78.31
C LYS A 61 -95.61 -130.18 -79.81
N ASN A 62 -96.72 -130.73 -80.29
CA ASN A 62 -96.92 -130.99 -81.72
C ASN A 62 -97.11 -129.69 -82.53
N ALA A 63 -97.36 -128.54 -81.89
CA ALA A 63 -97.46 -127.24 -82.54
C ALA A 63 -96.12 -126.47 -82.60
N VAL A 64 -95.01 -127.14 -82.23
CA VAL A 64 -93.62 -126.62 -82.30
C VAL A 64 -92.65 -127.68 -82.86
N ASP A 65 -93.13 -128.75 -83.50
CA ASP A 65 -92.31 -129.93 -83.88
C ASP A 65 -91.73 -129.91 -85.31
N GLY A 66 -92.26 -129.07 -86.20
CA GLY A 66 -91.74 -128.86 -87.55
C GLY A 66 -92.29 -129.77 -88.65
N TRP A 67 -93.23 -130.70 -88.40
CA TRP A 67 -93.67 -131.69 -89.40
C TRP A 67 -95.13 -131.55 -89.84
N ALA A 68 -95.36 -130.81 -90.93
CA ALA A 68 -96.69 -130.63 -91.53
C ALA A 68 -97.29 -131.94 -92.08
N GLY A 69 -98.53 -132.27 -91.68
CA GLY A 69 -99.32 -133.34 -92.30
C GLY A 69 -100.27 -134.14 -91.39
N ASN A 70 -100.16 -134.01 -90.05
CA ASN A 70 -100.99 -134.75 -89.08
C ASN A 70 -101.84 -133.86 -88.15
N SER A 71 -101.74 -132.53 -88.26
CA SER A 71 -102.66 -131.59 -87.59
C SER A 71 -103.88 -131.31 -88.47
N GLY A 72 -105.08 -131.35 -87.88
CA GLY A 72 -106.32 -131.05 -88.58
C GLY A 72 -106.51 -129.54 -88.82
N ASN A 73 -105.84 -128.99 -89.83
CA ASN A 73 -105.93 -127.58 -90.26
C ASN A 73 -105.45 -126.52 -89.24
N GLU A 74 -104.49 -126.84 -88.37
CA GLU A 74 -103.83 -125.88 -87.48
C GLU A 74 -102.33 -125.77 -87.82
N ALA A 75 -101.82 -124.53 -87.79
CA ALA A 75 -100.45 -124.16 -88.18
C ALA A 75 -99.41 -124.40 -87.06
N ASP A 76 -98.14 -124.50 -87.45
CA ASP A 76 -97.00 -124.81 -86.56
C ASP A 76 -96.17 -123.55 -86.27
N HIS A 77 -95.98 -123.22 -84.99
CA HIS A 77 -95.22 -122.05 -84.55
C HIS A 77 -93.77 -122.08 -85.03
N TYR A 78 -93.13 -123.26 -85.00
CA TYR A 78 -91.77 -123.38 -85.54
C TYR A 78 -91.77 -123.23 -87.05
N GLY A 79 -92.83 -123.67 -87.74
CA GLY A 79 -93.01 -123.53 -89.18
C GLY A 79 -93.11 -122.08 -89.66
N GLU A 80 -93.91 -121.25 -88.98
CA GLU A 80 -94.39 -119.96 -89.50
C GLU A 80 -93.79 -118.71 -88.82
N HIS A 81 -93.33 -118.76 -87.57
CA HIS A 81 -92.90 -117.57 -86.82
C HIS A 81 -91.36 -117.42 -86.70
N LYS A 82 -90.66 -117.55 -87.83
CA LYS A 82 -89.19 -117.65 -87.93
C LYS A 82 -88.40 -116.33 -88.04
N GLY A 83 -88.99 -115.19 -87.69
CA GLY A 83 -88.33 -113.89 -87.78
C GLY A 83 -87.10 -113.74 -86.85
N PRO A 84 -86.33 -112.65 -86.98
CA PRO A 84 -85.20 -112.33 -86.09
C PRO A 84 -85.64 -112.03 -84.64
N LEU A 85 -84.69 -111.92 -83.71
CA LEU A 85 -84.93 -111.54 -82.32
C LEU A 85 -85.07 -110.01 -82.16
N ALA A 86 -86.10 -109.57 -81.44
CA ALA A 86 -86.24 -108.19 -80.97
C ALA A 86 -85.51 -108.02 -79.61
N SER A 87 -84.22 -107.64 -79.63
CA SER A 87 -83.33 -107.67 -78.45
C SER A 87 -83.45 -106.49 -77.48
N ASP A 88 -83.92 -105.34 -77.96
CA ASP A 88 -84.07 -104.09 -77.21
C ASP A 88 -85.12 -103.18 -77.92
N PRO A 89 -85.60 -102.10 -77.29
CA PRO A 89 -86.65 -101.25 -77.88
C PRO A 89 -86.27 -100.64 -79.23
N ALA A 90 -84.99 -100.32 -79.47
CA ALA A 90 -84.55 -99.72 -80.73
C ALA A 90 -84.51 -100.78 -81.85
N THR A 91 -84.04 -101.98 -81.54
CA THR A 91 -84.04 -103.12 -82.46
C THR A 91 -85.48 -103.55 -82.83
N ALA A 92 -86.39 -103.62 -81.86
CA ALA A 92 -87.80 -103.93 -82.09
C ALA A 92 -88.50 -102.86 -82.94
N GLN A 93 -88.24 -101.58 -82.69
CA GLN A 93 -88.79 -100.47 -83.49
C GLN A 93 -88.33 -100.55 -84.95
N THR A 94 -87.04 -100.81 -85.17
CA THR A 94 -86.45 -100.96 -86.50
C THR A 94 -87.13 -102.08 -87.29
N LEU A 95 -87.28 -103.27 -86.68
CA LEU A 95 -87.94 -104.42 -87.32
C LEU A 95 -89.42 -104.12 -87.66
N LYS A 96 -90.14 -103.42 -86.77
CA LYS A 96 -91.53 -103.02 -87.01
C LYS A 96 -91.67 -102.05 -88.18
N ASP A 97 -90.82 -101.03 -88.23
CA ASP A 97 -90.89 -99.99 -89.26
C ASP A 97 -90.56 -100.55 -90.65
N ASP A 98 -89.64 -101.52 -90.73
CA ASP A 98 -89.32 -102.30 -91.94
C ASP A 98 -90.40 -103.33 -92.32
N LYS A 99 -91.45 -103.49 -91.49
CA LYS A 99 -92.53 -104.50 -91.61
C LYS A 99 -92.02 -105.95 -91.64
N ILE A 100 -90.90 -106.21 -90.97
CA ILE A 100 -90.38 -107.55 -90.75
C ILE A 100 -90.94 -108.05 -89.42
N GLU A 101 -91.81 -109.05 -89.49
CA GLU A 101 -92.27 -109.75 -88.30
C GLU A 101 -91.08 -110.47 -87.63
N TRP A 102 -90.75 -110.10 -86.38
CA TRP A 102 -89.78 -110.83 -85.57
C TRP A 102 -90.28 -112.23 -85.21
N GLY A 103 -89.40 -113.12 -84.78
CA GLY A 103 -89.76 -114.52 -84.53
C GLY A 103 -90.00 -114.82 -83.06
N ASP A 104 -90.71 -115.92 -82.79
CA ASP A 104 -90.90 -116.45 -81.45
C ASP A 104 -89.55 -116.80 -80.80
N ILE A 105 -89.44 -116.66 -79.47
CA ILE A 105 -88.33 -117.22 -78.69
C ILE A 105 -88.80 -118.55 -78.10
N ILE A 106 -88.27 -119.65 -78.64
CA ILE A 106 -88.66 -121.02 -78.32
C ILE A 106 -87.47 -121.73 -77.66
N PRO A 107 -87.57 -122.19 -76.40
CA PRO A 107 -86.51 -122.98 -75.78
C PRO A 107 -86.23 -124.31 -76.51
N PRO A 108 -85.01 -124.87 -76.42
CA PRO A 108 -84.70 -126.21 -76.93
C PRO A 108 -85.60 -127.29 -76.33
N VAL A 109 -86.05 -128.26 -77.15
CA VAL A 109 -86.96 -129.34 -76.71
C VAL A 109 -86.52 -130.69 -77.27
N TYR A 110 -86.48 -131.73 -76.43
CA TYR A 110 -85.95 -133.05 -76.80
C TYR A 110 -87.07 -134.03 -77.24
N GLN A 111 -86.97 -134.67 -78.41
CA GLN A 111 -87.76 -135.86 -78.81
C GLN A 111 -87.14 -136.59 -80.02
N GLY A 112 -86.26 -137.56 -79.78
CA GLY A 112 -85.71 -138.47 -80.82
C GLY A 112 -84.69 -137.85 -81.79
N TYR A 113 -84.88 -136.57 -82.15
CA TYR A 113 -83.90 -135.69 -82.75
C TYR A 113 -83.74 -134.44 -81.87
N ASN A 114 -82.61 -133.75 -82.00
CA ASN A 114 -82.19 -132.71 -81.04
C ASN A 114 -82.50 -131.32 -81.62
N TYR A 115 -83.52 -130.65 -81.07
CA TYR A 115 -83.97 -129.34 -81.53
C TYR A 115 -83.43 -128.22 -80.63
N SER A 116 -82.67 -127.29 -81.22
CA SER A 116 -81.89 -126.26 -80.53
C SER A 116 -82.66 -124.99 -80.13
N GLY A 117 -83.99 -124.98 -80.30
CA GLY A 117 -84.80 -123.78 -80.06
C GLY A 117 -84.75 -122.76 -81.20
N LEU A 118 -85.61 -121.74 -81.12
CA LEU A 118 -85.70 -120.61 -82.05
C LEU A 118 -85.38 -119.32 -81.28
N ASN A 119 -84.57 -118.44 -81.87
CA ASN A 119 -84.10 -117.18 -81.27
C ASN A 119 -83.45 -117.33 -79.87
N TRP A 120 -82.94 -118.51 -79.53
CA TRP A 120 -82.40 -118.85 -78.21
C TRP A 120 -80.94 -118.40 -77.97
N SER A 121 -80.59 -117.18 -78.41
CA SER A 121 -79.26 -116.57 -78.18
C SER A 121 -79.07 -116.16 -76.71
N SER A 122 -77.91 -115.60 -76.34
CA SER A 122 -77.71 -114.97 -75.03
C SER A 122 -78.77 -113.91 -74.73
N ASP A 123 -79.14 -113.14 -75.74
CA ASP A 123 -80.03 -111.99 -75.60
C ASP A 123 -81.48 -112.46 -75.58
N GLY A 124 -81.81 -113.50 -76.36
CA GLY A 124 -83.10 -114.19 -76.27
C GLY A 124 -83.28 -114.89 -74.92
N GLN A 125 -82.22 -115.42 -74.33
CA GLN A 125 -82.20 -115.97 -72.97
C GLN A 125 -82.31 -114.89 -71.90
N ALA A 126 -81.65 -113.74 -72.06
CA ALA A 126 -81.76 -112.61 -71.15
C ALA A 126 -83.20 -112.08 -71.11
N ILE A 127 -83.81 -111.88 -72.28
CA ILE A 127 -85.23 -111.52 -72.43
C ILE A 127 -86.13 -112.60 -71.81
N TRP A 128 -85.91 -113.88 -72.13
CA TRP A 128 -86.69 -114.99 -71.57
C TRP A 128 -86.67 -115.04 -70.04
N ASN A 129 -85.48 -114.87 -69.44
CA ASN A 129 -85.27 -114.89 -68.00
C ASN A 129 -85.86 -113.66 -67.32
N ASN A 130 -85.88 -112.50 -67.99
CA ASN A 130 -86.55 -111.29 -67.56
C ASN A 130 -88.05 -111.26 -67.93
N ASP A 131 -88.71 -112.42 -67.86
CA ASP A 131 -90.12 -112.66 -68.19
C ASP A 131 -90.60 -112.05 -69.54
N CYS A 132 -89.76 -112.22 -70.56
CA CYS A 132 -89.90 -111.70 -71.92
C CYS A 132 -89.71 -110.15 -72.07
N ASN A 133 -88.99 -109.47 -71.16
CA ASN A 133 -88.71 -108.02 -71.18
C ASN A 133 -87.20 -107.66 -71.31
N TYR A 134 -86.85 -106.38 -71.51
CA TYR A 134 -85.47 -105.89 -71.69
C TYR A 134 -84.72 -105.52 -70.36
N PRO A 135 -83.38 -105.66 -70.27
CA PRO A 135 -82.55 -105.31 -69.08
C PRO A 135 -82.03 -103.83 -69.02
N VAL A 136 -81.33 -103.43 -67.94
CA VAL A 136 -80.94 -102.03 -67.59
C VAL A 136 -79.41 -101.86 -67.41
N LYS A 137 -78.86 -100.63 -67.21
CA LYS A 137 -77.40 -100.34 -67.17
C LYS A 137 -76.96 -99.32 -66.09
N THR A 138 -75.68 -99.39 -65.69
CA THR A 138 -75.00 -98.63 -64.60
C THR A 138 -74.12 -97.47 -65.08
N THR A 139 -73.89 -96.43 -64.26
CA THR A 139 -73.13 -95.18 -64.61
C THR A 139 -72.06 -94.75 -63.58
N VAL A 140 -71.04 -93.99 -64.04
CA VAL A 140 -69.88 -93.56 -63.21
C VAL A 140 -69.41 -92.12 -63.49
N ARG A 141 -69.01 -91.39 -62.44
CA ARG A 141 -68.42 -90.04 -62.46
C ARG A 141 -67.19 -89.90 -61.56
N ILE A 142 -66.22 -89.07 -61.96
CA ILE A 142 -65.01 -88.72 -61.18
C ILE A 142 -64.98 -87.22 -60.83
N ILE A 143 -64.47 -86.90 -59.63
CA ILE A 143 -64.15 -85.56 -59.11
C ILE A 143 -62.66 -85.51 -58.70
N LYS A 144 -61.99 -84.37 -58.93
CA LYS A 144 -60.61 -84.10 -58.51
C LYS A 144 -60.53 -82.99 -57.46
N ASN A 145 -59.70 -83.18 -56.44
CA ASN A 145 -59.32 -82.16 -55.47
C ASN A 145 -57.78 -82.04 -55.39
N VAL A 146 -57.27 -80.85 -55.12
CA VAL A 146 -55.84 -80.57 -54.84
C VAL A 146 -55.75 -79.62 -53.63
N ILE A 147 -54.78 -79.86 -52.74
CA ILE A 147 -54.59 -79.12 -51.48
C ILE A 147 -53.14 -78.63 -51.39
N PRO A 148 -52.88 -77.33 -51.14
CA PRO A 148 -53.87 -76.26 -51.02
C PRO A 148 -54.61 -76.00 -52.35
N GLU A 149 -55.77 -75.37 -52.29
CA GLU A 149 -56.68 -75.25 -53.46
C GLU A 149 -56.10 -74.46 -54.64
N ASN A 150 -55.10 -73.62 -54.37
CA ASN A 150 -54.36 -72.79 -55.32
C ASN A 150 -53.07 -73.45 -55.85
N ASP A 151 -52.81 -74.69 -55.46
CA ASP A 151 -51.68 -75.47 -55.97
C ASP A 151 -51.81 -75.70 -57.49
N PRO A 152 -50.73 -75.54 -58.28
CA PRO A 152 -50.79 -75.64 -59.74
C PRO A 152 -50.88 -77.09 -60.28
N GLY A 153 -50.86 -78.11 -59.42
CA GLY A 153 -50.85 -79.52 -59.81
C GLY A 153 -52.11 -79.97 -60.56
N VAL A 154 -51.90 -80.65 -61.70
CA VAL A 154 -52.97 -81.18 -62.57
C VAL A 154 -52.76 -82.66 -62.89
N PHE A 155 -53.87 -83.41 -63.02
CA PHE A 155 -53.88 -84.87 -63.10
C PHE A 155 -54.88 -85.39 -64.15
N ASP A 156 -54.47 -86.36 -64.96
CA ASP A 156 -55.32 -87.00 -65.97
C ASP A 156 -56.21 -88.08 -65.34
N LEU A 157 -57.53 -88.08 -65.55
CA LEU A 157 -58.48 -89.01 -64.91
C LEU A 157 -59.15 -89.97 -65.90
N TYR A 158 -59.38 -91.21 -65.47
CA TYR A 158 -59.86 -92.32 -66.29
C TYR A 158 -60.98 -93.13 -65.62
N VAL A 159 -61.98 -93.54 -66.41
CA VAL A 159 -62.95 -94.60 -66.09
C VAL A 159 -62.69 -95.78 -67.01
N GLY A 160 -62.41 -96.96 -66.44
CA GLY A 160 -61.93 -98.13 -67.18
C GLY A 160 -60.59 -97.85 -67.87
N ASN A 161 -60.63 -97.80 -69.20
CA ASN A 161 -59.51 -97.37 -70.07
C ASN A 161 -59.77 -96.01 -70.73
N THR A 162 -60.94 -95.40 -70.53
CA THR A 162 -61.36 -94.15 -71.16
C THR A 162 -60.87 -92.97 -70.32
N LYS A 163 -60.06 -92.08 -70.91
CA LYS A 163 -59.74 -90.79 -70.27
C LYS A 163 -61.02 -89.94 -70.26
N VAL A 164 -61.44 -89.52 -69.09
CA VAL A 164 -62.66 -88.71 -68.87
C VAL A 164 -62.36 -87.26 -68.53
N ILE A 165 -61.18 -86.96 -67.97
CA ILE A 165 -60.67 -85.59 -67.75
C ILE A 165 -59.20 -85.55 -68.13
N ASN A 166 -58.80 -84.50 -68.85
CA ASN A 166 -57.41 -84.24 -69.21
C ASN A 166 -56.89 -83.05 -68.39
N ASN A 167 -55.78 -83.20 -67.66
CA ASN A 167 -55.22 -82.18 -66.76
C ASN A 167 -56.24 -81.57 -65.77
N GLY A 168 -56.95 -82.41 -65.01
CA GLY A 168 -57.82 -81.95 -63.93
C GLY A 168 -57.03 -81.39 -62.75
N GLY A 169 -57.20 -80.11 -62.45
CA GLY A 169 -56.78 -79.49 -61.19
C GLY A 169 -57.85 -79.61 -60.10
N ASN A 170 -57.76 -78.79 -59.05
CA ASN A 170 -58.77 -78.75 -57.99
C ASN A 170 -60.18 -78.44 -58.55
N GLY A 171 -61.17 -79.23 -58.16
CA GLY A 171 -62.59 -79.11 -58.57
C GLY A 171 -62.98 -79.79 -59.89
N ALA A 172 -62.07 -80.43 -60.64
CA ALA A 172 -62.40 -80.98 -61.96
C ALA A 172 -63.38 -82.17 -61.89
N THR A 173 -64.42 -82.21 -62.74
CA THR A 173 -65.42 -83.29 -62.84
C THR A 173 -65.89 -83.48 -64.28
N HIS A 174 -66.51 -84.63 -64.59
CA HIS A 174 -67.12 -84.92 -65.91
C HIS A 174 -68.60 -85.35 -65.77
N ASN A 175 -69.30 -85.51 -66.90
CA ASN A 175 -70.66 -86.09 -66.94
C ASN A 175 -70.63 -87.61 -66.74
N PRO A 176 -71.63 -88.23 -66.07
CA PRO A 176 -71.66 -89.68 -65.88
C PRO A 176 -71.51 -90.48 -67.18
N VAL A 177 -70.73 -91.56 -67.14
CA VAL A 177 -70.45 -92.46 -68.26
C VAL A 177 -71.06 -93.83 -67.97
N GLU A 178 -71.83 -94.38 -68.89
CA GLU A 178 -72.36 -95.76 -68.82
C GLU A 178 -71.25 -96.80 -68.92
N ILE A 179 -71.40 -97.92 -68.20
CA ILE A 179 -70.48 -99.06 -68.25
C ILE A 179 -71.23 -100.37 -68.51
N ASP A 180 -70.60 -101.27 -69.29
CA ASP A 180 -71.04 -102.64 -69.52
C ASP A 180 -70.34 -103.54 -68.48
N ASP A 181 -71.09 -104.09 -67.53
CA ASP A 181 -70.66 -104.32 -66.14
C ASP A 181 -70.21 -105.76 -65.85
N ARG A 182 -69.62 -106.43 -66.84
CA ARG A 182 -69.40 -107.89 -66.81
C ARG A 182 -68.21 -108.40 -65.97
N ALA A 183 -67.51 -107.56 -65.19
CA ALA A 183 -66.42 -108.02 -64.31
C ALA A 183 -66.07 -107.11 -63.11
N TYR A 184 -65.74 -105.84 -63.32
CA TYR A 184 -65.37 -104.87 -62.28
C TYR A 184 -65.35 -103.44 -62.83
N LEU A 185 -65.44 -102.43 -61.96
CA LEU A 185 -65.20 -101.02 -62.29
C LEU A 185 -63.78 -100.62 -61.90
N ARG A 186 -63.05 -99.94 -62.79
CA ARG A 186 -61.75 -99.33 -62.51
C ARG A 186 -61.84 -97.82 -62.69
N VAL A 187 -61.27 -97.04 -61.77
CA VAL A 187 -60.99 -95.62 -61.99
C VAL A 187 -59.55 -95.31 -61.64
N SER A 188 -58.92 -94.37 -62.36
CA SER A 188 -57.52 -94.00 -62.09
C SER A 188 -57.19 -92.54 -62.38
N GLU A 189 -56.09 -92.07 -61.79
CA GLU A 189 -55.42 -90.83 -62.13
C GLU A 189 -53.97 -91.05 -62.53
N LYS A 190 -53.45 -90.18 -63.40
CA LYS A 190 -52.05 -90.11 -63.85
C LYS A 190 -51.53 -88.68 -63.75
N GLU A 191 -50.22 -88.53 -63.77
CA GLU A 191 -49.55 -87.22 -63.82
C GLU A 191 -49.98 -86.46 -65.08
N GLY A 192 -50.38 -85.19 -64.91
CA GLY A 192 -50.71 -84.31 -66.02
C GLY A 192 -49.49 -83.63 -66.62
N THR A 193 -49.72 -82.66 -67.51
CA THR A 193 -48.65 -81.81 -68.06
C THR A 193 -48.16 -80.77 -67.05
N ASN A 194 -46.87 -80.40 -67.13
CA ASN A 194 -46.17 -79.41 -66.30
C ASN A 194 -45.72 -79.90 -64.90
N SER A 195 -44.74 -80.80 -64.89
CA SER A 195 -43.90 -81.13 -63.70
C SER A 195 -44.66 -81.46 -62.42
N VAL A 196 -45.68 -82.31 -62.53
CA VAL A 196 -46.40 -82.87 -61.39
C VAL A 196 -45.83 -84.26 -61.12
N ASP A 197 -44.87 -84.38 -60.19
CA ASP A 197 -44.44 -85.69 -59.68
C ASP A 197 -45.39 -86.11 -58.54
N PHE A 198 -45.97 -87.31 -58.60
CA PHE A 198 -46.77 -87.83 -57.49
C PHE A 198 -46.01 -87.89 -56.15
N ASN A 199 -44.68 -87.86 -56.15
CA ASN A 199 -43.85 -87.78 -54.95
C ASN A 199 -43.95 -86.43 -54.22
N ASP A 200 -44.32 -85.33 -54.90
CA ASP A 200 -44.50 -84.02 -54.27
C ASP A 200 -45.84 -83.91 -53.51
N TYR A 201 -46.73 -84.90 -53.70
CA TYR A 201 -48.07 -84.93 -53.14
C TYR A 201 -48.33 -86.20 -52.31
N THR A 202 -49.41 -86.18 -51.52
CA THR A 202 -50.02 -87.39 -50.94
C THR A 202 -51.43 -87.57 -51.50
N THR A 203 -51.69 -88.73 -52.12
CA THR A 203 -52.95 -89.06 -52.82
C THR A 203 -53.93 -89.84 -51.95
N THR A 204 -55.23 -89.53 -52.05
CA THR A 204 -56.34 -90.37 -51.53
C THR A 204 -57.46 -90.52 -52.57
N ILE A 205 -58.11 -91.69 -52.60
CA ILE A 205 -59.19 -92.02 -53.56
C ILE A 205 -60.39 -92.62 -52.81
N VAL A 206 -61.60 -92.12 -53.08
CA VAL A 206 -62.84 -92.54 -52.42
C VAL A 206 -63.97 -92.70 -53.44
N CYS A 207 -64.55 -93.90 -53.58
CA CYS A 207 -65.69 -94.15 -54.47
C CYS A 207 -66.96 -94.48 -53.67
N LYS A 208 -68.08 -93.87 -54.07
CA LYS A 208 -69.38 -93.96 -53.41
C LYS A 208 -70.53 -94.18 -54.39
N ASP A 209 -71.60 -94.83 -53.94
CA ASP A 209 -72.87 -94.94 -54.66
C ASP A 209 -73.72 -93.66 -54.53
N GLU A 210 -74.93 -93.68 -55.11
CA GLU A 210 -75.90 -92.59 -55.06
C GLU A 210 -76.45 -92.30 -53.65
N ASN A 211 -76.40 -93.29 -52.76
CA ASN A 211 -76.79 -93.17 -51.35
C ASN A 211 -75.64 -92.64 -50.46
N GLY A 212 -74.45 -92.44 -51.04
CA GLY A 212 -73.24 -92.02 -50.36
C GLY A 212 -72.53 -93.14 -49.59
N ALA A 213 -72.98 -94.39 -49.72
CA ALA A 213 -72.28 -95.55 -49.17
C ALA A 213 -70.96 -95.75 -49.90
N THR A 214 -69.92 -96.13 -49.16
CA THR A 214 -68.56 -96.18 -49.71
C THR A 214 -68.28 -97.56 -50.28
N LEU A 215 -68.28 -97.65 -51.61
CA LEU A 215 -68.04 -98.89 -52.35
C LEU A 215 -66.59 -99.36 -52.20
N GLN A 216 -65.64 -98.42 -52.30
CA GLN A 216 -64.22 -98.69 -52.03
C GLN A 216 -63.49 -97.42 -51.55
N THR A 217 -62.67 -97.61 -50.52
CA THR A 217 -61.62 -96.68 -50.08
C THR A 217 -60.32 -97.47 -50.00
N GLU A 218 -59.32 -97.12 -50.80
CA GLU A 218 -57.94 -97.54 -50.53
C GLU A 218 -56.98 -96.37 -50.77
N GLY A 219 -56.12 -96.14 -49.78
CA GLY A 219 -54.87 -95.43 -49.99
C GLY A 219 -53.83 -96.42 -50.50
N SER A 220 -53.61 -96.42 -51.82
CA SER A 220 -52.49 -97.08 -52.52
C SER A 220 -52.49 -98.62 -52.64
N ASN A 221 -52.91 -99.09 -53.82
CA ASN A 221 -52.44 -100.30 -54.52
C ASN A 221 -52.53 -99.97 -56.03
N THR A 222 -51.54 -100.13 -56.90
CA THR A 222 -50.27 -100.87 -56.82
C THR A 222 -49.11 -100.15 -57.55
N THR A 223 -47.88 -100.46 -57.14
CA THR A 223 -46.56 -100.30 -57.78
C THR A 223 -46.49 -99.89 -59.28
N SER A 224 -46.82 -98.64 -59.59
CA SER A 224 -46.41 -97.93 -60.81
C SER A 224 -46.17 -96.47 -60.44
N SER A 225 -45.07 -95.85 -60.87
CA SER A 225 -44.80 -94.44 -60.54
C SER A 225 -45.84 -93.50 -61.16
N SER A 226 -46.37 -93.85 -62.34
CA SER A 226 -47.16 -92.96 -63.21
C SER A 226 -48.68 -93.13 -63.16
N GLU A 227 -49.23 -93.94 -62.23
CA GLU A 227 -50.68 -94.12 -62.09
C GLU A 227 -51.08 -94.42 -60.64
N ARG A 228 -52.21 -93.86 -60.21
CA ARG A 228 -52.90 -94.16 -58.93
C ARG A 228 -54.32 -94.60 -59.27
N TYR A 229 -54.76 -95.77 -58.82
CA TYR A 229 -56.06 -96.31 -59.24
C TYR A 229 -56.77 -97.04 -58.11
N VAL A 230 -58.06 -97.29 -58.31
CA VAL A 230 -58.85 -98.20 -57.48
C VAL A 230 -59.73 -99.08 -58.39
N GLN A 231 -59.89 -100.34 -57.99
CA GLN A 231 -60.83 -101.29 -58.61
C GLN A 231 -61.94 -101.61 -57.61
N ILE A 232 -63.18 -101.57 -58.10
CA ILE A 232 -64.40 -101.90 -57.36
C ILE A 232 -64.94 -103.20 -57.94
N ASP A 233 -65.05 -104.21 -57.08
CA ASP A 233 -65.57 -105.53 -57.42
C ASP A 233 -67.05 -105.46 -57.84
N LYS A 234 -67.45 -106.22 -58.88
CA LYS A 234 -68.85 -106.25 -59.36
C LYS A 234 -69.84 -106.72 -58.29
N SER A 235 -69.42 -107.49 -57.28
CA SER A 235 -70.27 -107.82 -56.12
C SER A 235 -70.68 -106.63 -55.25
N LYS A 236 -70.15 -105.43 -55.52
CA LYS A 236 -70.50 -104.15 -54.87
C LYS A 236 -71.16 -103.15 -55.84
N ILE A 237 -71.61 -103.60 -57.01
CA ILE A 237 -72.18 -102.74 -58.05
C ILE A 237 -73.48 -103.38 -58.53
N ASP A 238 -74.60 -102.80 -58.15
CA ASP A 238 -75.92 -103.23 -58.57
C ASP A 238 -76.27 -102.68 -59.97
N GLU A 239 -77.20 -103.36 -60.66
CA GLU A 239 -77.63 -103.00 -62.01
C GLU A 239 -78.47 -101.70 -61.95
N GLY A 240 -77.94 -100.61 -62.52
CA GLY A 240 -78.55 -99.28 -62.46
C GLY A 240 -77.82 -98.26 -61.57
N ASP A 241 -76.78 -98.65 -60.83
CA ASP A 241 -76.05 -97.77 -59.91
C ASP A 241 -75.51 -96.47 -60.56
N ASN A 242 -75.36 -95.42 -59.75
CA ASN A 242 -74.69 -94.17 -60.12
C ASN A 242 -73.53 -93.88 -59.15
N ILE A 243 -72.31 -94.13 -59.61
CA ILE A 243 -71.10 -94.13 -58.78
C ILE A 243 -70.32 -92.83 -58.93
N THR A 244 -69.98 -92.16 -57.82
CA THR A 244 -69.05 -91.00 -57.80
C THR A 244 -67.74 -91.35 -57.10
N CYS A 245 -66.61 -91.12 -57.77
CA CYS A 245 -65.26 -91.29 -57.22
C CYS A 245 -64.52 -89.96 -57.07
N THR A 246 -63.85 -89.71 -55.95
CA THR A 246 -63.10 -88.47 -55.67
C THR A 246 -61.63 -88.76 -55.42
N PHE A 247 -60.73 -88.04 -56.11
CA PHE A 247 -59.27 -88.12 -55.96
C PHE A 247 -58.71 -86.84 -55.34
N THR A 248 -58.04 -86.90 -54.19
CA THR A 248 -57.45 -85.71 -53.51
C THR A 248 -55.92 -85.82 -53.43
N ASN A 249 -55.19 -84.83 -53.95
CA ASN A 249 -53.72 -84.72 -53.82
C ASN A 249 -53.32 -83.55 -52.91
N THR A 250 -52.47 -83.78 -51.91
CA THR A 250 -52.01 -82.74 -50.97
C THR A 250 -50.51 -82.51 -51.11
N ALA A 251 -50.09 -81.30 -51.44
CA ALA A 251 -48.68 -80.94 -51.66
C ALA A 251 -47.85 -80.91 -50.37
N LYS A 252 -46.55 -81.21 -50.49
CA LYS A 252 -45.58 -81.15 -49.39
C LYS A 252 -45.03 -79.74 -49.20
N ALA A 253 -45.37 -79.10 -48.08
CA ALA A 253 -44.78 -77.81 -47.69
C ALA A 253 -43.26 -77.91 -47.46
N GLY A 254 -42.55 -76.81 -47.70
CA GLY A 254 -41.13 -76.67 -47.37
C GLY A 254 -40.92 -76.00 -46.00
N LYS A 255 -39.66 -75.87 -45.61
CA LYS A 255 -39.21 -75.26 -44.35
C LYS A 255 -38.08 -74.27 -44.56
N ILE A 256 -38.10 -73.16 -43.83
CA ILE A 256 -36.93 -72.33 -43.56
C ILE A 256 -36.63 -72.41 -42.07
N ILE A 257 -35.40 -72.75 -41.72
CA ILE A 257 -34.88 -72.72 -40.35
C ILE A 257 -33.99 -71.47 -40.22
N VAL A 258 -34.41 -70.53 -39.37
CA VAL A 258 -33.68 -69.29 -39.10
C VAL A 258 -32.88 -69.48 -37.81
N HIS A 259 -31.57 -69.36 -37.91
CA HIS A 259 -30.62 -69.52 -36.81
C HIS A 259 -30.09 -68.16 -36.35
N LYS A 260 -30.05 -67.94 -35.04
CA LYS A 260 -29.49 -66.77 -34.38
C LYS A 260 -28.23 -67.14 -33.63
N SER A 261 -27.18 -66.34 -33.82
CA SER A 261 -26.02 -66.32 -32.94
C SER A 261 -25.69 -64.90 -32.49
N ILE A 262 -24.99 -64.79 -31.36
CA ILE A 262 -24.57 -63.52 -30.77
C ILE A 262 -23.08 -63.64 -30.45
N ASP A 263 -22.31 -62.69 -30.94
CA ASP A 263 -20.89 -62.50 -30.60
C ASP A 263 -20.79 -61.39 -29.54
N SER A 264 -20.62 -61.81 -28.29
CA SER A 264 -20.57 -60.96 -27.10
C SER A 264 -19.14 -60.59 -26.68
N GLN A 265 -18.18 -60.55 -27.61
CA GLN A 265 -16.78 -60.20 -27.33
C GLN A 265 -16.59 -58.82 -26.65
N TYR A 266 -17.56 -57.90 -26.81
CA TYR A 266 -17.60 -56.60 -26.12
C TYR A 266 -18.73 -56.51 -25.08
N GLY A 267 -19.14 -57.64 -24.51
CA GLY A 267 -20.32 -57.74 -23.64
C GLY A 267 -21.63 -57.78 -24.43
N GLY A 268 -22.70 -57.28 -23.83
CA GLY A 268 -24.07 -57.37 -24.37
C GLY A 268 -24.85 -58.56 -23.80
N THR A 269 -26.03 -58.80 -24.35
CA THR A 269 -26.83 -59.98 -23.99
C THR A 269 -26.25 -61.25 -24.63
N THR A 270 -26.58 -62.40 -24.06
CA THR A 270 -26.37 -63.71 -24.68
C THR A 270 -27.68 -64.41 -25.00
N ASP A 271 -28.83 -63.74 -24.81
CA ASP A 271 -30.16 -64.29 -25.05
C ASP A 271 -30.61 -63.98 -26.49
N PRO A 272 -30.81 -65.00 -27.36
CA PRO A 272 -31.33 -64.80 -28.71
C PRO A 272 -32.69 -64.10 -28.76
N SER A 273 -33.54 -64.30 -27.74
CA SER A 273 -34.93 -63.83 -27.73
C SER A 273 -35.10 -62.32 -27.57
N GLU A 274 -34.02 -61.60 -27.25
CA GLU A 274 -33.98 -60.12 -27.32
C GLU A 274 -33.96 -59.60 -28.78
N PHE A 275 -33.75 -60.46 -29.76
CA PHE A 275 -33.71 -60.12 -31.19
C PHE A 275 -34.94 -60.65 -31.94
N SER A 276 -35.25 -60.06 -33.08
CA SER A 276 -36.37 -60.48 -33.94
C SER A 276 -36.06 -60.28 -35.42
N PHE A 277 -36.75 -61.02 -36.28
CA PHE A 277 -36.62 -60.93 -37.73
C PHE A 277 -38.00 -60.83 -38.41
N THR A 278 -38.03 -60.39 -39.65
CA THR A 278 -39.26 -60.33 -40.47
C THR A 278 -39.17 -61.31 -41.65
N VAL A 279 -40.31 -61.80 -42.10
CA VAL A 279 -40.42 -62.61 -43.33
C VAL A 279 -41.05 -61.75 -44.41
N ASN A 280 -40.33 -61.47 -45.50
CA ASN A 280 -40.77 -60.60 -46.60
C ASN A 280 -41.27 -59.20 -46.15
N GLY A 281 -40.74 -58.66 -45.06
CA GLY A 281 -41.18 -57.37 -44.48
C GLY A 281 -42.54 -57.41 -43.76
N GLY A 282 -43.00 -58.60 -43.34
CA GLY A 282 -44.15 -58.76 -42.45
C GLY A 282 -43.86 -58.42 -40.99
N ASP A 283 -44.76 -58.82 -40.08
CA ASP A 283 -44.62 -58.57 -38.65
C ASP A 283 -43.35 -59.23 -38.06
N PRO A 284 -42.69 -58.59 -37.06
CA PRO A 284 -41.54 -59.17 -36.38
C PRO A 284 -41.84 -60.49 -35.65
N VAL A 285 -41.01 -61.48 -35.89
CA VAL A 285 -40.95 -62.78 -35.20
C VAL A 285 -39.76 -62.73 -34.25
N ALA A 286 -40.01 -62.84 -32.95
CA ALA A 286 -38.95 -62.97 -31.95
C ALA A 286 -38.23 -64.32 -32.11
N PHE A 287 -36.93 -64.35 -31.83
CA PHE A 287 -36.20 -65.61 -31.80
C PHE A 287 -36.62 -66.45 -30.59
N GLU A 288 -36.67 -67.77 -30.79
CA GLU A 288 -36.84 -68.71 -29.68
C GLU A 288 -35.58 -68.72 -28.78
N ALA A 289 -35.73 -69.19 -27.54
CA ALA A 289 -34.64 -69.16 -26.54
C ALA A 289 -33.42 -70.05 -26.88
N ASP A 290 -33.55 -70.99 -27.81
CA ASP A 290 -32.44 -71.77 -28.37
C ASP A 290 -31.81 -71.12 -29.62
N GLY A 291 -32.30 -69.94 -30.00
CA GLY A 291 -31.88 -69.18 -31.17
C GLY A 291 -32.36 -69.77 -32.50
N THR A 292 -33.35 -70.67 -32.53
CA THR A 292 -33.78 -71.32 -33.78
C THR A 292 -35.30 -71.26 -33.98
N ASN A 293 -35.74 -70.70 -35.11
CA ASN A 293 -37.15 -70.66 -35.51
C ASN A 293 -37.39 -71.49 -36.77
N GLU A 294 -38.32 -72.45 -36.71
CA GLU A 294 -38.76 -73.24 -37.88
C GLU A 294 -40.01 -72.62 -38.51
N LEU A 295 -39.91 -72.25 -39.80
CA LEU A 295 -41.00 -71.68 -40.59
C LEU A 295 -41.47 -72.72 -41.62
N VAL A 296 -42.64 -73.33 -41.41
CA VAL A 296 -43.29 -74.20 -42.40
C VAL A 296 -44.06 -73.34 -43.40
N ILE A 297 -43.63 -73.33 -44.67
CA ILE A 297 -44.12 -72.38 -45.67
C ILE A 297 -44.36 -73.03 -47.06
N PRO A 298 -45.27 -72.46 -47.88
CA PRO A 298 -45.46 -72.89 -49.26
C PRO A 298 -44.21 -72.70 -50.12
N VAL A 299 -44.18 -73.36 -51.29
CA VAL A 299 -43.14 -73.14 -52.29
C VAL A 299 -43.15 -71.68 -52.77
N GLY A 300 -41.97 -71.10 -52.98
CA GLY A 300 -41.83 -69.67 -53.29
C GLY A 300 -40.44 -69.12 -53.03
N THR A 301 -40.31 -67.79 -53.07
CA THR A 301 -39.07 -67.08 -52.76
C THR A 301 -39.29 -66.14 -51.57
N TYR A 302 -38.39 -66.19 -50.58
CA TYR A 302 -38.51 -65.48 -49.32
C TYR A 302 -37.25 -64.68 -48.99
N ASN A 303 -37.42 -63.53 -48.34
CA ASN A 303 -36.36 -62.79 -47.67
C ASN A 303 -36.61 -62.86 -46.15
N ILE A 304 -35.52 -63.04 -45.39
CA ILE A 304 -35.50 -62.97 -43.94
C ILE A 304 -34.56 -61.82 -43.57
N ASP A 305 -35.11 -60.78 -42.95
CA ASP A 305 -34.38 -59.57 -42.60
C ASP A 305 -34.50 -59.32 -41.09
N GLU A 306 -33.39 -59.09 -40.39
CA GLU A 306 -33.42 -58.80 -38.95
C GLU A 306 -33.98 -57.39 -38.69
N VAL A 307 -34.74 -57.25 -37.60
CA VAL A 307 -35.09 -55.93 -37.05
C VAL A 307 -33.85 -55.29 -36.44
N GLU A 308 -33.59 -54.02 -36.77
CA GLU A 308 -32.40 -53.30 -36.30
C GLU A 308 -32.27 -53.33 -34.77
N ALA A 309 -31.13 -53.81 -34.28
CA ALA A 309 -30.81 -53.89 -32.86
C ALA A 309 -29.73 -52.85 -32.47
N PRO A 310 -30.10 -51.76 -31.75
CA PRO A 310 -29.15 -50.78 -31.26
C PRO A 310 -28.03 -51.42 -30.42
N GLY A 311 -26.80 -50.94 -30.61
CA GLY A 311 -25.62 -51.49 -29.94
C GLY A 311 -25.03 -52.77 -30.57
N TYR A 312 -25.60 -53.30 -31.65
CA TYR A 312 -25.04 -54.45 -32.38
C TYR A 312 -24.76 -54.12 -33.86
N THR A 313 -23.94 -54.95 -34.51
CA THR A 313 -23.85 -55.06 -35.97
C THR A 313 -24.37 -56.43 -36.40
N THR A 314 -25.39 -56.44 -37.26
CA THR A 314 -25.99 -57.65 -37.83
C THR A 314 -25.23 -58.10 -39.08
N ASN A 315 -24.93 -59.39 -39.16
CA ASN A 315 -24.47 -60.08 -40.37
C ASN A 315 -25.40 -61.24 -40.70
N THR A 316 -25.80 -61.38 -41.97
CA THR A 316 -26.73 -62.41 -42.44
C THR A 316 -26.12 -63.27 -43.53
N ASP A 317 -26.29 -64.59 -43.44
CA ASP A 317 -25.90 -65.55 -44.48
C ASP A 317 -27.08 -66.46 -44.85
N GLY A 318 -27.26 -66.72 -46.14
CA GLY A 318 -28.38 -67.52 -46.66
C GLY A 318 -29.78 -66.89 -46.51
N CYS A 319 -29.91 -65.64 -46.04
CA CYS A 319 -31.20 -65.05 -45.65
C CYS A 319 -31.98 -64.31 -46.77
N TYR A 320 -31.31 -63.95 -47.87
CA TYR A 320 -31.90 -63.16 -48.96
C TYR A 320 -32.21 -64.02 -50.20
N LYS A 321 -33.41 -63.88 -50.76
CA LYS A 321 -33.92 -64.64 -51.93
C LYS A 321 -33.83 -66.16 -51.78
N ILE A 322 -34.26 -66.66 -50.63
CA ILE A 322 -34.39 -68.08 -50.32
C ILE A 322 -35.48 -68.70 -51.20
N VAL A 323 -35.08 -69.51 -52.19
CA VAL A 323 -36.02 -70.27 -53.03
C VAL A 323 -36.33 -71.61 -52.34
N VAL A 324 -37.60 -71.86 -52.06
CA VAL A 324 -38.13 -73.06 -51.40
C VAL A 324 -39.00 -73.84 -52.37
N ASN A 325 -38.65 -75.11 -52.62
CA ASN A 325 -39.42 -76.06 -53.44
C ASN A 325 -40.19 -77.06 -52.54
N TYR A 326 -40.93 -78.00 -53.14
CA TYR A 326 -41.74 -78.96 -52.37
C TYR A 326 -40.86 -79.81 -51.45
N GLY A 327 -41.19 -79.83 -50.15
CA GLY A 327 -40.42 -80.55 -49.13
C GLY A 327 -38.98 -80.06 -48.90
N ASP A 328 -38.56 -78.92 -49.46
CA ASP A 328 -37.22 -78.36 -49.21
C ASP A 328 -37.03 -77.98 -47.74
N GLU A 329 -35.81 -78.16 -47.23
CA GLU A 329 -35.33 -77.54 -45.99
C GLU A 329 -34.22 -76.54 -46.34
N LYS A 330 -34.37 -75.28 -45.93
CA LYS A 330 -33.39 -74.20 -46.14
C LYS A 330 -32.98 -73.58 -44.81
N HIS A 331 -31.76 -73.05 -44.75
CA HIS A 331 -31.22 -72.40 -43.55
C HIS A 331 -30.86 -70.94 -43.85
N CYS A 332 -31.14 -70.07 -42.90
CA CYS A 332 -30.68 -68.68 -42.84
C CYS A 332 -29.99 -68.47 -41.49
N TYR A 333 -28.86 -67.78 -41.48
CA TYR A 333 -28.06 -67.51 -40.28
C TYR A 333 -27.94 -66.01 -40.06
N ILE A 334 -28.33 -65.54 -38.87
CA ILE A 334 -28.23 -64.16 -38.43
C ILE A 334 -27.28 -64.11 -37.23
N THR A 335 -26.25 -63.27 -37.31
CA THR A 335 -25.21 -63.11 -36.29
C THR A 335 -25.14 -61.67 -35.85
N ASN A 336 -25.30 -61.38 -34.55
CA ASN A 336 -25.10 -60.03 -34.03
C ASN A 336 -23.84 -59.95 -33.19
N THR A 337 -22.87 -59.18 -33.68
CA THR A 337 -21.69 -58.80 -32.89
C THR A 337 -22.02 -57.56 -32.08
N ALA A 338 -21.79 -57.60 -30.77
CA ALA A 338 -21.93 -56.44 -29.90
C ALA A 338 -20.91 -55.37 -30.30
N LYS A 339 -21.33 -54.11 -30.40
CA LYS A 339 -20.41 -52.98 -30.66
C LYS A 339 -19.60 -52.69 -29.39
N PRO A 340 -18.29 -52.36 -29.49
CA PRO A 340 -17.50 -51.90 -28.36
C PRO A 340 -18.08 -50.61 -27.76
N VAL A 341 -17.78 -50.36 -26.49
CA VAL A 341 -17.86 -49.02 -25.92
C VAL A 341 -16.55 -48.31 -26.26
N THR A 342 -16.61 -47.08 -26.77
CA THR A 342 -15.40 -46.26 -26.95
C THR A 342 -15.34 -45.24 -25.83
N VAL A 343 -14.28 -45.25 -25.03
CA VAL A 343 -14.04 -44.26 -23.97
C VAL A 343 -12.85 -43.38 -24.33
N THR A 344 -13.10 -42.07 -24.46
CA THR A 344 -12.07 -41.04 -24.57
C THR A 344 -11.93 -40.33 -23.23
N VAL A 345 -10.70 -40.11 -22.79
CA VAL A 345 -10.43 -39.33 -21.57
C VAL A 345 -9.62 -38.09 -21.95
N ASN A 346 -9.95 -36.97 -21.33
CA ASN A 346 -9.20 -35.73 -21.41
C ASN A 346 -8.84 -35.29 -20.00
N LYS A 347 -7.62 -34.81 -19.78
CA LYS A 347 -7.16 -34.28 -18.50
C LYS A 347 -6.87 -32.79 -18.65
N PHE A 348 -7.60 -31.99 -17.89
CA PHE A 348 -7.46 -30.54 -17.80
C PHE A 348 -6.64 -30.20 -16.56
N VAL A 349 -5.71 -29.25 -16.71
CA VAL A 349 -4.93 -28.66 -15.62
C VAL A 349 -5.07 -27.16 -15.73
N ASP A 350 -5.66 -26.57 -14.69
CA ASP A 350 -5.67 -25.12 -14.47
C ASP A 350 -4.42 -24.77 -13.64
N ASN A 351 -3.60 -23.84 -14.14
CA ASN A 351 -2.37 -23.38 -13.51
C ASN A 351 -2.46 -21.88 -13.16
N ASN A 352 -3.66 -21.39 -12.84
CA ASN A 352 -3.92 -19.97 -12.56
C ASN A 352 -3.10 -19.36 -11.40
N TRP A 353 -2.49 -20.17 -10.53
CA TRP A 353 -1.51 -19.74 -9.51
C TRP A 353 -0.04 -19.91 -9.94
N GLY A 354 0.25 -20.06 -11.23
CA GLY A 354 1.63 -20.09 -11.75
C GLY A 354 2.30 -21.46 -11.69
N GLY A 355 1.51 -22.52 -11.50
CA GLY A 355 1.90 -23.90 -11.70
C GLY A 355 2.41 -24.18 -13.11
N THR A 356 3.06 -25.33 -13.27
CA THR A 356 3.67 -25.72 -14.56
C THR A 356 3.41 -27.18 -14.92
N LYS A 357 2.50 -27.87 -14.23
CA LYS A 357 2.23 -29.28 -14.50
C LYS A 357 1.41 -29.43 -15.77
N THR A 358 1.82 -30.39 -16.58
CA THR A 358 1.12 -30.85 -17.79
C THR A 358 0.18 -32.00 -17.46
N GLY A 359 -0.82 -32.25 -18.30
CA GLY A 359 -1.90 -33.21 -18.03
C GLY A 359 -1.42 -34.66 -18.06
N ASP A 360 -0.34 -34.94 -18.78
CA ASP A 360 0.34 -36.24 -18.81
C ASP A 360 1.01 -36.59 -17.47
N GLU A 361 1.45 -35.60 -16.68
CA GLU A 361 2.12 -35.79 -15.38
C GLU A 361 1.20 -36.30 -14.26
N PHE A 362 -0.12 -36.36 -14.48
CA PHE A 362 -1.11 -36.83 -13.49
C PHE A 362 -1.38 -38.35 -13.56
N GLY A 363 -0.68 -39.11 -14.41
CA GLY A 363 -0.74 -40.59 -14.37
C GLY A 363 -2.11 -41.20 -14.67
N VAL A 364 -2.93 -40.54 -15.50
CA VAL A 364 -4.33 -40.92 -15.72
C VAL A 364 -4.47 -42.34 -16.28
N ALA A 365 -5.32 -43.14 -15.63
CA ALA A 365 -5.55 -44.54 -15.95
C ALA A 365 -7.05 -44.88 -16.03
N LEU A 366 -7.39 -45.78 -16.97
CA LEU A 366 -8.73 -46.31 -17.19
C LEU A 366 -8.76 -47.80 -16.83
N ASN A 367 -9.63 -48.18 -15.90
CA ASN A 367 -9.70 -49.52 -15.30
C ASN A 367 -8.33 -50.03 -14.77
N GLY A 368 -7.48 -49.12 -14.29
CA GLY A 368 -6.12 -49.43 -13.81
C GLY A 368 -5.06 -49.59 -14.91
N SER A 369 -5.41 -49.37 -16.18
CA SER A 369 -4.46 -49.32 -17.31
C SER A 369 -4.13 -47.86 -17.62
N THR A 370 -2.85 -47.50 -17.63
CA THR A 370 -2.37 -46.18 -18.07
C THR A 370 -2.81 -45.91 -19.51
N LEU A 371 -3.22 -44.67 -19.79
CA LEU A 371 -3.65 -44.25 -21.12
C LEU A 371 -2.48 -43.74 -21.97
N ASN A 372 -2.58 -43.91 -23.29
CA ASN A 372 -1.63 -43.33 -24.25
C ASN A 372 -2.03 -41.87 -24.55
N LEU A 373 -1.08 -40.95 -24.48
CA LEU A 373 -1.29 -39.55 -24.89
C LEU A 373 -1.39 -39.46 -26.41
N GLU A 374 -2.49 -38.92 -26.93
CA GLU A 374 -2.69 -38.62 -28.36
C GLU A 374 -2.14 -37.24 -28.71
N SER A 375 -2.48 -36.22 -27.90
CA SER A 375 -2.00 -34.85 -28.07
C SER A 375 -2.10 -34.06 -26.78
N GLU A 376 -1.33 -32.98 -26.69
CA GLU A 376 -1.35 -32.06 -25.55
C GLU A 376 -1.12 -30.62 -25.98
N GLY A 377 -1.79 -29.69 -25.30
CA GLY A 377 -1.60 -28.26 -25.42
C GLY A 377 -2.61 -27.46 -24.60
N PRO A 378 -2.53 -26.12 -24.59
CA PRO A 378 -3.55 -25.28 -23.99
C PRO A 378 -4.85 -25.34 -24.80
N GLU A 379 -5.99 -25.54 -24.14
CA GLU A 379 -7.31 -25.47 -24.77
C GLU A 379 -8.30 -24.68 -23.88
N GLN A 380 -9.17 -23.88 -24.50
CA GLN A 380 -10.12 -22.99 -23.82
C GLN A 380 -9.41 -22.03 -22.85
N ASN A 381 -9.62 -22.22 -21.54
CA ASN A 381 -9.06 -21.40 -20.45
C ASN A 381 -8.03 -22.16 -19.61
N TYR A 382 -7.65 -23.39 -20.00
CA TYR A 382 -6.71 -24.23 -19.24
C TYR A 382 -5.34 -24.21 -19.90
N GLU A 383 -4.25 -23.97 -19.14
CA GLU A 383 -2.91 -23.94 -19.72
C GLU A 383 -2.40 -25.30 -20.22
N SER A 384 -2.93 -26.41 -19.70
CA SER A 384 -2.65 -27.75 -20.21
C SER A 384 -3.91 -28.61 -20.28
N VAL A 385 -4.13 -29.19 -21.46
CA VAL A 385 -5.13 -30.22 -21.73
C VAL A 385 -4.43 -31.37 -22.44
N ALA A 386 -4.44 -32.55 -21.81
CA ALA A 386 -3.94 -33.80 -22.37
C ALA A 386 -5.12 -34.63 -22.89
N HIS A 387 -5.11 -34.95 -24.19
CA HIS A 387 -6.09 -35.82 -24.83
C HIS A 387 -5.49 -37.22 -24.96
N PHE A 388 -6.22 -38.23 -24.48
CA PHE A 388 -5.77 -39.63 -24.53
C PHE A 388 -6.45 -40.41 -25.66
N GLU A 389 -5.72 -41.35 -26.26
CA GLU A 389 -6.22 -42.22 -27.33
C GLU A 389 -7.52 -42.95 -26.90
N PRO A 390 -8.57 -43.01 -27.75
CA PRO A 390 -9.81 -43.68 -27.40
C PRO A 390 -9.64 -45.18 -27.14
N VAL A 391 -10.08 -45.66 -25.97
CA VAL A 391 -9.99 -47.07 -25.57
C VAL A 391 -11.30 -47.80 -25.82
N MET A 392 -11.23 -48.96 -26.48
CA MET A 392 -12.38 -49.85 -26.65
C MET A 392 -12.54 -50.77 -25.43
N LEU A 393 -13.72 -50.72 -24.81
CA LEU A 393 -14.10 -51.53 -23.66
C LEU A 393 -15.33 -52.39 -23.95
N SER A 394 -15.53 -53.42 -23.10
CA SER A 394 -16.83 -54.09 -23.00
C SER A 394 -17.85 -53.21 -22.27
N ALA A 395 -19.14 -53.37 -22.59
CA ALA A 395 -20.21 -52.68 -21.88
C ALA A 395 -20.21 -52.98 -20.37
N GLY A 396 -20.48 -51.95 -19.57
CA GLY A 396 -20.39 -52.03 -18.11
C GLY A 396 -19.88 -50.73 -17.46
N LYS A 397 -19.56 -50.81 -16.16
CA LYS A 397 -18.94 -49.69 -15.44
C LYS A 397 -17.43 -49.68 -15.68
N PHE A 398 -16.87 -48.48 -15.82
CA PHE A 398 -15.44 -48.24 -15.84
C PHE A 398 -15.03 -47.25 -14.73
N THR A 399 -13.77 -47.27 -14.36
CA THR A 399 -13.16 -46.38 -13.37
C THR A 399 -12.00 -45.61 -14.00
N ILE A 400 -11.94 -44.31 -13.75
CA ILE A 400 -10.83 -43.43 -14.11
C ILE A 400 -10.16 -43.09 -12.79
N THR A 401 -8.84 -43.14 -12.75
CA THR A 401 -8.00 -42.77 -11.61
C THR A 401 -6.85 -41.92 -12.11
N GLU A 402 -6.28 -41.12 -11.21
CA GLU A 402 -5.07 -40.33 -11.42
C GLU A 402 -4.18 -40.42 -10.19
N ASP A 403 -2.91 -40.07 -10.35
CA ASP A 403 -1.95 -39.98 -9.26
C ASP A 403 -2.06 -38.62 -8.53
N GLU A 404 -1.81 -38.62 -7.22
CA GLU A 404 -1.80 -37.39 -6.42
C GLU A 404 -0.54 -36.56 -6.73
N VAL A 405 -0.73 -35.36 -7.28
CA VAL A 405 0.36 -34.42 -7.61
C VAL A 405 0.40 -33.30 -6.58
N ALA A 406 1.53 -33.19 -5.87
CA ALA A 406 1.73 -32.17 -4.85
C ALA A 406 1.57 -30.73 -5.41
N GLY A 407 0.84 -29.89 -4.69
CA GLY A 407 0.53 -28.51 -5.11
C GLY A 407 -0.70 -28.38 -6.03
N TYR A 408 -1.50 -29.44 -6.21
CA TYR A 408 -2.72 -29.44 -7.03
C TYR A 408 -3.91 -30.04 -6.27
N THR A 409 -5.11 -29.51 -6.48
CA THR A 409 -6.39 -30.13 -6.04
C THR A 409 -6.97 -30.99 -7.15
N PHE A 410 -7.63 -32.08 -6.78
CA PHE A 410 -8.49 -32.84 -7.68
C PHE A 410 -9.92 -32.29 -7.61
N ASP A 411 -10.38 -31.71 -8.71
CA ASP A 411 -11.64 -30.96 -8.77
C ASP A 411 -12.80 -31.82 -9.32
N GLY A 412 -12.49 -32.94 -9.99
CA GLY A 412 -13.44 -34.01 -10.26
C GLY A 412 -13.35 -34.65 -11.66
N ILE A 413 -14.27 -35.58 -11.92
CA ILE A 413 -14.44 -36.27 -13.20
C ILE A 413 -15.87 -36.04 -13.71
N PHE A 414 -16.00 -35.58 -14.95
CA PHE A 414 -17.28 -35.31 -15.61
C PHE A 414 -17.34 -36.06 -16.93
N CYS A 415 -18.31 -36.97 -17.07
CA CYS A 415 -18.46 -37.79 -18.28
C CYS A 415 -19.67 -37.35 -19.12
N PHE A 416 -19.60 -37.63 -20.42
CA PHE A 416 -20.59 -37.24 -21.42
C PHE A 416 -20.81 -38.39 -22.41
N VAL A 417 -22.06 -38.58 -22.84
CA VAL A 417 -22.46 -39.49 -23.93
C VAL A 417 -23.28 -38.69 -24.93
N ASP A 418 -22.93 -38.73 -26.21
CA ASP A 418 -23.54 -37.91 -27.28
C ASP A 418 -23.62 -36.40 -26.93
N GLY A 419 -22.63 -35.90 -26.20
CA GLY A 419 -22.56 -34.52 -25.71
C GLY A 419 -23.43 -34.20 -24.48
N GLN A 420 -24.21 -35.16 -23.96
CA GLN A 420 -25.02 -35.00 -22.75
C GLN A 420 -24.25 -35.49 -21.52
N SER A 421 -24.24 -34.69 -20.45
CA SER A 421 -23.56 -35.07 -19.19
C SER A 421 -24.25 -36.27 -18.53
N VAL A 422 -23.44 -37.24 -18.11
CA VAL A 422 -23.87 -38.44 -17.38
C VAL A 422 -23.18 -38.51 -16.02
N GLY A 423 -23.87 -39.07 -15.03
CA GLY A 423 -23.32 -39.26 -13.69
C GLY A 423 -22.15 -40.24 -13.68
N TYR A 424 -21.06 -39.87 -13.02
CA TYR A 424 -19.90 -40.72 -12.80
C TYR A 424 -19.93 -41.34 -11.38
N PRO A 425 -19.64 -42.66 -11.19
CA PRO A 425 -19.25 -43.66 -12.19
C PRO A 425 -20.41 -44.08 -13.11
N TYR A 426 -20.16 -44.03 -14.42
CA TYR A 426 -21.12 -44.36 -15.46
C TYR A 426 -21.09 -45.85 -15.83
N ALA A 427 -22.23 -46.39 -16.31
CA ALA A 427 -22.35 -47.76 -16.81
C ALA A 427 -22.71 -47.70 -18.30
N ALA A 428 -21.70 -47.82 -19.16
CA ALA A 428 -21.84 -47.65 -20.61
C ALA A 428 -22.46 -48.88 -21.29
N LYS A 429 -23.27 -48.63 -22.32
CA LYS A 429 -23.93 -49.66 -23.14
C LYS A 429 -23.18 -49.88 -24.46
N ASN A 430 -23.38 -51.05 -25.07
CA ASN A 430 -22.72 -51.39 -26.34
C ASN A 430 -22.94 -50.33 -27.43
N GLY A 431 -21.85 -49.91 -28.06
CA GLY A 431 -21.85 -48.88 -29.10
C GLY A 431 -21.91 -47.43 -28.61
N GLU A 432 -21.97 -47.16 -27.30
CA GLU A 432 -21.87 -45.79 -26.77
C GLU A 432 -20.43 -45.25 -26.91
N ALA A 433 -20.31 -43.98 -27.30
CA ALA A 433 -19.08 -43.21 -27.20
C ALA A 433 -19.15 -42.31 -25.95
N VAL A 434 -18.22 -42.51 -25.02
CA VAL A 434 -18.18 -41.80 -23.74
C VAL A 434 -16.92 -40.94 -23.67
N THR A 435 -17.09 -39.63 -23.47
CA THR A 435 -15.98 -38.71 -23.23
C THR A 435 -15.96 -38.32 -21.76
N CYS A 436 -14.85 -38.49 -21.07
CA CYS A 436 -14.70 -38.10 -19.67
C CYS A 436 -13.58 -37.07 -19.51
N ASN A 437 -13.90 -35.96 -18.83
CA ASN A 437 -12.98 -34.88 -18.55
C ASN A 437 -12.60 -34.92 -17.07
N VAL A 438 -11.30 -34.96 -16.79
CA VAL A 438 -10.69 -35.00 -15.45
C VAL A 438 -10.08 -33.63 -15.18
N PHE A 439 -10.32 -33.04 -14.01
CA PHE A 439 -9.92 -31.66 -13.71
C PHE A 439 -9.08 -31.57 -12.44
N ASN A 440 -7.98 -30.83 -12.52
CA ASN A 440 -7.22 -30.37 -11.37
C ASN A 440 -6.89 -28.90 -11.53
N ASN A 441 -6.86 -28.20 -10.41
CA ASN A 441 -6.44 -26.81 -10.30
C ASN A 441 -5.21 -26.73 -9.40
N ASP A 442 -4.36 -25.73 -9.59
CA ASP A 442 -3.18 -25.54 -8.78
C ASP A 442 -3.47 -24.79 -7.47
N GLN A 443 -2.64 -25.04 -6.46
CA GLN A 443 -2.81 -24.47 -5.12
C GLN A 443 -1.93 -23.22 -4.96
N PRO A 444 -2.49 -22.07 -4.52
CA PRO A 444 -1.66 -20.91 -4.17
C PRO A 444 -0.69 -21.25 -3.05
N ALA A 445 0.47 -20.59 -3.05
CA ALA A 445 1.32 -20.53 -1.87
C ALA A 445 0.71 -19.54 -0.86
N THR A 446 0.82 -19.85 0.43
CA THR A 446 0.32 -18.98 1.52
C THR A 446 1.49 -18.33 2.25
N ILE A 447 1.55 -17.00 2.23
CA ILE A 447 2.51 -16.23 3.01
C ILE A 447 1.82 -15.72 4.28
N THR A 448 2.19 -16.28 5.44
CA THR A 448 1.81 -15.76 6.75
C THR A 448 2.82 -14.69 7.17
N VAL A 449 2.34 -13.48 7.43
CA VAL A 449 3.14 -12.33 7.85
C VAL A 449 2.88 -12.04 9.33
N ILE A 450 3.94 -12.13 10.14
CA ILE A 450 3.91 -11.85 11.57
C ILE A 450 4.52 -10.47 11.84
N LYS A 451 3.74 -9.59 12.45
CA LYS A 451 4.14 -8.28 12.93
C LYS A 451 4.78 -8.39 14.30
N LYS A 452 6.08 -8.12 14.37
CA LYS A 452 6.74 -7.76 15.64
C LYS A 452 6.77 -6.25 15.76
N LEU A 453 6.47 -5.76 16.97
CA LEU A 453 6.49 -4.33 17.28
C LEU A 453 7.27 -4.13 18.58
N ILE A 454 8.28 -3.27 18.52
CA ILE A 454 9.06 -2.79 19.64
C ILE A 454 8.71 -1.31 19.79
N ASN A 455 8.37 -0.93 21.02
CA ASN A 455 7.94 0.41 21.43
C ASN A 455 8.79 0.80 22.67
N ASP A 456 10.11 0.86 22.51
CA ASP A 456 11.07 1.16 23.58
C ASP A 456 11.55 2.62 23.60
N ASN A 457 11.14 3.44 22.61
CA ASN A 457 11.43 4.88 22.54
C ASN A 457 10.16 5.77 22.63
N GLY A 458 9.10 5.28 23.29
CA GLY A 458 7.88 6.04 23.58
C GLY A 458 6.77 5.94 22.52
N GLY A 459 6.92 5.07 21.52
CA GLY A 459 5.90 4.70 20.55
C GLY A 459 4.66 4.08 21.22
N THR A 460 3.48 4.43 20.70
CA THR A 460 2.19 3.99 21.26
C THR A 460 1.29 3.27 20.25
N ARG A 461 1.82 2.93 19.07
CA ARG A 461 1.04 2.20 18.05
C ARG A 461 0.80 0.76 18.49
N GLY A 462 -0.33 0.20 18.04
CA GLY A 462 -0.63 -1.23 18.10
C GLY A 462 -0.32 -1.91 16.77
N VAL A 463 -0.10 -3.23 16.79
CA VAL A 463 0.24 -4.04 15.61
C VAL A 463 -0.76 -3.91 14.46
N SER A 464 -2.06 -3.81 14.76
CA SER A 464 -3.15 -3.63 13.77
C SER A 464 -3.18 -2.25 13.08
N THR A 465 -2.28 -1.32 13.44
CA THR A 465 -2.13 -0.02 12.75
C THR A 465 -1.12 -0.04 11.60
N PHE A 466 -0.43 -1.17 11.39
CA PHE A 466 0.53 -1.38 10.29
C PHE A 466 -0.12 -2.19 9.16
N SER A 467 0.41 -2.06 7.94
CA SER A 467 -0.03 -2.81 6.76
C SER A 467 1.14 -3.15 5.84
N PHE A 468 0.96 -4.13 4.98
CA PHE A 468 1.97 -4.57 4.00
C PHE A 468 1.34 -4.89 2.65
N LYS A 469 2.17 -4.96 1.62
CA LYS A 469 1.84 -5.41 0.27
C LYS A 469 2.69 -6.63 -0.08
N ALA A 470 2.05 -7.71 -0.54
CA ALA A 470 2.75 -8.78 -1.24
C ALA A 470 2.77 -8.49 -2.75
N ASN A 471 3.91 -8.68 -3.40
CA ASN A 471 4.12 -8.58 -4.86
C ASN A 471 3.59 -7.28 -5.50
N GLY A 472 3.58 -6.17 -4.75
CA GLY A 472 3.07 -4.88 -5.21
C GLY A 472 1.54 -4.76 -5.29
N GLY A 473 0.80 -5.72 -4.72
CA GLY A 473 -0.66 -5.71 -4.63
C GLY A 473 -1.23 -4.70 -3.62
N ASN A 474 -2.47 -4.95 -3.18
CA ASN A 474 -3.16 -4.09 -2.22
C ASN A 474 -2.58 -4.22 -0.80
N SER A 475 -2.70 -3.13 -0.03
CA SER A 475 -2.30 -3.12 1.39
C SER A 475 -3.22 -4.03 2.22
N THR A 476 -2.61 -4.94 2.98
CA THR A 476 -3.25 -5.84 3.94
C THR A 476 -2.87 -5.40 5.35
N PHE A 477 -3.85 -5.20 6.22
CA PHE A 477 -3.64 -4.83 7.62
C PHE A 477 -3.49 -6.06 8.51
N PHE A 478 -2.69 -5.95 9.57
CA PHE A 478 -2.57 -6.99 10.58
C PHE A 478 -3.81 -7.06 11.47
N ASN A 479 -4.14 -8.26 11.96
CA ASN A 479 -5.11 -8.43 13.04
C ASN A 479 -4.53 -7.98 14.40
N ASP A 480 -5.34 -8.00 15.46
CA ASP A 480 -4.92 -7.58 16.81
C ASP A 480 -3.86 -8.50 17.46
N ASN A 481 -3.67 -9.72 16.95
CA ASN A 481 -2.56 -10.61 17.36
C ASN A 481 -1.26 -10.31 16.60
N GLY A 482 -1.29 -9.41 15.61
CA GLY A 482 -0.14 -9.11 14.75
C GLY A 482 0.04 -10.08 13.59
N GLU A 483 -0.99 -10.81 13.18
CA GLU A 483 -0.90 -11.80 12.10
C GLU A 483 -1.79 -11.42 10.91
N ALA A 484 -1.37 -11.79 9.71
CA ALA A 484 -2.18 -11.75 8.49
C ALA A 484 -1.60 -12.74 7.47
N SER A 485 -2.44 -13.29 6.60
CA SER A 485 -2.03 -14.22 5.54
C SER A 485 -2.48 -13.71 4.18
N VAL A 486 -1.67 -13.97 3.15
CA VAL A 486 -1.99 -13.67 1.75
C VAL A 486 -1.62 -14.84 0.86
N GLU A 487 -2.47 -15.10 -0.14
CA GLU A 487 -2.22 -16.09 -1.19
C GLU A 487 -1.42 -15.44 -2.32
N VAL A 488 -0.40 -16.15 -2.81
CA VAL A 488 0.42 -15.76 -3.96
C VAL A 488 0.63 -16.95 -4.88
N GLY A 489 0.78 -16.70 -6.17
CA GLY A 489 1.19 -17.75 -7.10
C GLY A 489 2.64 -18.20 -6.89
N ALA A 490 2.99 -19.41 -7.35
CA ALA A 490 4.37 -19.87 -7.38
C ALA A 490 5.27 -18.95 -8.21
N GLY A 491 6.54 -18.91 -7.83
CA GLY A 491 7.54 -17.99 -8.39
C GLY A 491 8.15 -17.11 -7.31
N GLU A 492 8.55 -15.89 -7.68
CA GLU A 492 9.16 -14.96 -6.74
C GLU A 492 8.10 -14.23 -5.91
N TYR A 493 8.29 -14.21 -4.59
CA TYR A 493 7.49 -13.42 -3.66
C TYR A 493 8.34 -12.34 -2.99
N ASN A 494 7.72 -11.22 -2.69
CA ASN A 494 8.30 -10.11 -1.94
C ASN A 494 7.20 -9.37 -1.16
N VAL A 495 7.34 -9.31 0.16
CA VAL A 495 6.46 -8.63 1.09
C VAL A 495 7.15 -7.35 1.57
N VAL A 496 6.48 -6.21 1.37
CA VAL A 496 6.97 -4.88 1.75
C VAL A 496 5.93 -4.21 2.64
N GLU A 497 6.35 -3.72 3.79
CA GLU A 497 5.50 -2.93 4.68
C GLU A 497 5.21 -1.55 4.09
N ASP A 498 4.02 -1.02 4.33
CA ASP A 498 3.71 0.39 4.07
C ASP A 498 4.49 1.29 5.05
N GLU A 499 5.01 2.40 4.56
CA GLU A 499 5.90 3.27 5.33
C GLU A 499 5.25 3.80 6.62
N ALA A 500 5.84 3.44 7.77
CA ALA A 500 5.41 3.89 9.09
C ALA A 500 6.38 4.92 9.67
N ALA A 501 6.07 6.20 9.47
CA ALA A 501 6.86 7.30 10.03
C ALA A 501 7.13 7.13 11.54
N GLY A 502 8.39 7.35 11.95
CA GLY A 502 8.87 7.16 13.32
C GLY A 502 9.27 5.73 13.68
N TYR A 503 9.13 4.76 12.76
CA TYR A 503 9.54 3.36 12.97
C TYR A 503 10.60 2.93 11.96
N LYS A 504 11.49 2.04 12.38
CA LYS A 504 12.47 1.36 11.54
C LYS A 504 11.99 -0.06 11.25
N THR A 505 11.62 -0.32 9.99
CA THR A 505 11.20 -1.65 9.53
C THR A 505 12.40 -2.55 9.25
N SER A 506 12.29 -3.82 9.61
CA SER A 506 13.21 -4.90 9.23
C SER A 506 12.44 -6.18 8.90
N TYR A 507 13.03 -7.01 8.03
CA TYR A 507 12.37 -8.14 7.39
C TYR A 507 13.16 -9.44 7.61
N GLU A 508 12.46 -10.52 7.90
CA GLU A 508 12.99 -11.88 8.02
C GLU A 508 12.11 -12.81 7.19
N ASN A 509 12.69 -13.51 6.20
CA ASN A 509 11.98 -14.41 5.27
C ASN A 509 10.77 -13.79 4.54
N CYS A 510 10.87 -12.51 4.19
CA CYS A 510 9.81 -11.76 3.50
C CYS A 510 10.04 -11.63 1.98
N SER A 511 11.05 -12.28 1.43
CA SER A 511 11.28 -12.36 -0.01
C SER A 511 12.00 -13.65 -0.38
N GLY A 512 11.70 -14.23 -1.53
CA GLY A 512 12.31 -15.47 -1.99
C GLY A 512 11.56 -16.08 -3.16
N LYS A 513 11.59 -17.41 -3.26
CA LYS A 513 10.74 -18.18 -4.16
C LYS A 513 9.85 -19.14 -3.38
N VAL A 514 8.63 -19.34 -3.87
CA VAL A 514 7.67 -20.32 -3.37
C VAL A 514 7.19 -21.23 -4.50
N THR A 515 6.79 -22.43 -4.12
CA THR A 515 6.17 -23.46 -4.94
C THR A 515 4.67 -23.59 -4.62
N ASN A 516 3.89 -24.24 -5.48
CA ASN A 516 2.45 -24.35 -5.28
C ASN A 516 2.10 -25.11 -4.00
N GLY A 517 1.13 -24.58 -3.25
CA GLY A 517 0.73 -25.08 -1.93
C GLY A 517 1.76 -24.87 -0.81
N GLU A 518 2.84 -24.12 -1.03
CA GLU A 518 3.87 -23.89 0.00
C GLU A 518 3.41 -22.86 1.04
N GLU A 519 3.62 -23.17 2.33
CA GLU A 519 3.39 -22.23 3.44
C GLU A 519 4.71 -21.59 3.87
N VAL A 520 4.78 -20.25 3.87
CA VAL A 520 5.96 -19.48 4.30
C VAL A 520 5.59 -18.48 5.38
N VAL A 521 6.45 -18.39 6.40
CA VAL A 521 6.34 -17.38 7.47
C VAL A 521 7.36 -16.26 7.27
N CYS A 522 6.85 -15.06 6.98
CA CYS A 522 7.58 -13.79 6.96
C CYS A 522 7.39 -13.07 8.29
N VAL A 523 8.44 -12.42 8.80
CA VAL A 523 8.36 -11.57 10.00
C VAL A 523 8.78 -10.14 9.66
N ILE A 524 7.89 -9.19 9.94
CA ILE A 524 8.17 -7.75 9.80
C ILE A 524 8.28 -7.16 11.20
N THR A 525 9.50 -6.77 11.60
CA THR A 525 9.74 -6.11 12.88
C THR A 525 9.83 -4.61 12.69
N ASN A 526 8.98 -3.86 13.39
CA ASN A 526 9.14 -2.40 13.52
C ASN A 526 9.60 -2.05 14.92
N ASP A 527 10.62 -1.21 14.93
CA ASP A 527 11.28 -0.67 16.11
C ASP A 527 11.02 0.84 16.09
N ASP A 528 10.45 1.42 17.15
CA ASP A 528 10.28 2.87 17.20
C ASP A 528 11.64 3.57 17.29
N GLN A 529 11.71 4.81 16.82
CA GLN A 529 12.96 5.57 16.81
C GLN A 529 12.89 6.67 17.87
N ALA A 530 13.90 6.73 18.73
CA ALA A 530 14.10 7.88 19.61
C ALA A 530 14.29 9.17 18.80
N ALA A 531 13.81 10.28 19.35
CA ALA A 531 13.99 11.60 18.77
C ALA A 531 15.44 12.08 18.94
N THR A 532 15.97 12.78 17.95
CA THR A 532 17.21 13.54 18.08
C THR A 532 16.91 14.95 18.57
N VAL A 533 17.67 15.42 19.57
CA VAL A 533 17.60 16.81 20.04
C VAL A 533 18.99 17.42 20.04
N THR A 534 19.13 18.62 19.46
CA THR A 534 20.36 19.41 19.54
C THR A 534 20.07 20.74 20.24
N LEU A 535 20.73 20.97 21.37
CA LEU A 535 20.68 22.27 22.04
C LEU A 535 21.89 23.11 21.61
N TYR A 536 21.66 24.37 21.30
CA TYR A 536 22.69 25.34 20.95
C TYR A 536 22.77 26.44 22.01
N LYS A 537 23.98 26.70 22.50
CA LYS A 537 24.27 27.86 23.32
C LYS A 537 24.91 28.95 22.45
N LYS A 538 24.31 30.13 22.48
CA LYS A 538 24.89 31.37 21.96
C LYS A 538 25.30 32.27 23.12
N VAL A 539 26.50 32.83 23.03
CA VAL A 539 26.98 33.87 23.95
C VAL A 539 27.29 35.11 23.13
N ILE A 540 26.83 36.26 23.62
CA ILE A 540 27.21 37.57 23.12
C ILE A 540 28.10 38.20 24.20
N ASN A 541 29.26 38.69 23.75
CA ASN A 541 30.30 39.30 24.57
C ASN A 541 30.59 40.70 24.01
N ASN A 542 29.58 41.58 24.06
CA ASN A 542 29.66 42.94 23.51
C ASN A 542 30.06 44.00 24.55
N ASN A 543 30.05 43.66 25.85
CA ASN A 543 30.49 44.51 26.97
C ASN A 543 31.74 43.95 27.69
N GLY A 544 32.70 43.35 26.96
CA GLY A 544 33.98 42.90 27.52
C GLY A 544 34.01 41.51 28.19
N GLY A 545 32.90 40.77 28.17
CA GLY A 545 32.81 39.39 28.61
C GLY A 545 33.69 38.42 27.82
N HIS A 546 33.97 37.25 28.39
CA HIS A 546 34.89 36.27 27.81
C HIS A 546 34.44 34.80 27.94
N LEU A 547 33.27 34.54 28.55
CA LEU A 547 32.73 33.19 28.62
C LEU A 547 32.32 32.71 27.22
N GLY A 548 32.56 31.43 26.95
CA GLY A 548 32.16 30.74 25.73
C GLY A 548 30.93 29.85 25.95
N PRO A 549 30.40 29.21 24.89
CA PRO A 549 29.22 28.35 24.98
C PRO A 549 29.34 27.18 25.99
N LEU A 550 30.55 26.70 26.28
CA LEU A 550 30.78 25.61 27.23
C LEU A 550 30.69 26.04 28.71
N ASP A 551 30.82 27.33 29.00
CA ASP A 551 30.70 27.88 30.36
C ASP A 551 29.24 27.99 30.82
N PHE A 552 28.28 27.66 29.96
CA PHE A 552 26.84 27.62 30.28
C PHE A 552 26.31 26.18 30.10
N PRO A 553 26.49 25.30 31.10
CA PRO A 553 25.98 23.93 31.03
C PRO A 553 24.48 23.88 30.72
N LEU A 554 24.14 23.22 29.63
CA LEU A 554 22.76 22.95 29.23
C LEU A 554 22.28 21.66 29.88
N THR A 555 20.98 21.57 30.14
CA THR A 555 20.33 20.43 30.80
C THR A 555 19.02 20.08 30.11
N VAL A 556 18.64 18.81 30.19
CA VAL A 556 17.34 18.30 29.77
C VAL A 556 16.76 17.47 30.89
N ALA A 557 15.52 17.79 31.30
CA ALA A 557 14.78 17.10 32.33
C ALA A 557 13.40 16.67 31.82
N GLY A 558 13.00 15.44 32.10
CA GLY A 558 11.70 14.86 31.76
C GLY A 558 11.28 13.81 32.79
N GLU A 559 10.23 13.04 32.48
CA GLU A 559 9.85 11.92 33.32
C GLU A 559 10.95 10.83 33.26
N GLY A 560 11.53 10.48 34.41
CA GLY A 560 12.65 9.52 34.50
C GLY A 560 14.02 10.02 34.01
N THR A 561 14.07 11.02 33.12
CA THR A 561 15.29 11.47 32.44
C THR A 561 15.81 12.80 33.00
N PHE A 562 17.09 12.83 33.39
CA PHE A 562 17.84 14.07 33.66
C PHE A 562 19.27 13.92 33.14
N GLN A 563 19.69 14.79 32.22
CA GLN A 563 21.04 14.77 31.67
C GLN A 563 21.57 16.16 31.30
N TYR A 564 22.90 16.29 31.32
CA TYR A 564 23.59 17.44 30.75
C TYR A 564 23.70 17.31 29.24
N ALA A 565 23.61 18.42 28.53
CA ALA A 565 23.79 18.51 27.09
C ALA A 565 24.98 19.42 26.75
N THR A 566 25.75 19.04 25.74
CA THR A 566 26.82 19.86 25.18
C THR A 566 26.29 20.64 24.00
N SER A 567 26.56 21.94 23.94
CA SER A 567 26.09 22.80 22.85
C SER A 567 26.52 22.27 21.47
N GLY A 568 25.55 22.01 20.59
CA GLY A 568 25.76 21.51 19.23
C GLY A 568 26.00 20.00 19.12
N LEU A 569 25.86 19.24 20.21
CA LEU A 569 25.89 17.78 20.19
C LEU A 569 24.46 17.21 20.26
N GLU A 570 24.19 16.20 19.44
CA GLU A 570 22.93 15.48 19.43
C GLU A 570 22.80 14.59 20.69
N ILE A 571 21.60 14.56 21.25
CA ILE A 571 21.16 13.59 22.27
C ILE A 571 19.93 12.84 21.75
N MET A 572 19.80 11.56 22.13
CA MET A 572 18.60 10.77 21.87
C MET A 572 17.64 10.91 23.05
N LEU A 573 16.34 11.06 22.78
CA LEU A 573 15.28 11.09 23.79
C LEU A 573 14.05 10.29 23.32
N ASP A 574 13.42 9.58 24.24
CA ASP A 574 12.14 8.92 23.99
C ASP A 574 11.03 9.97 23.78
N ALA A 575 9.99 9.61 23.01
CA ALA A 575 8.85 10.50 22.77
C ALA A 575 8.19 10.95 24.07
N GLY A 576 7.99 12.26 24.23
CA GLY A 576 7.55 12.81 25.51
C GLY A 576 7.62 14.33 25.61
N SER A 577 7.47 14.85 26.82
CA SER A 577 7.63 16.27 27.13
C SER A 577 8.79 16.48 28.11
N TYR A 578 9.69 17.37 27.72
CA TYR A 578 10.90 17.71 28.43
C TYR A 578 10.93 19.21 28.73
N VAL A 579 11.74 19.58 29.73
CA VAL A 579 12.13 20.96 30.02
C VAL A 579 13.63 21.06 29.83
N VAL A 580 14.04 21.89 28.87
CA VAL A 580 15.43 22.25 28.64
C VAL A 580 15.79 23.46 29.51
N GLY A 581 16.99 23.45 30.07
CA GLY A 581 17.45 24.46 31.03
C GLY A 581 18.93 24.76 30.89
N GLU A 582 19.36 25.80 31.59
CA GLU A 582 20.73 26.28 31.61
C GLU A 582 21.15 26.64 33.04
N VAL A 583 22.41 26.43 33.37
CA VAL A 583 23.04 27.02 34.56
C VAL A 583 23.47 28.45 34.26
N ASN A 584 22.80 29.43 34.88
CA ASN A 584 23.13 30.85 34.75
C ASN A 584 24.56 31.16 35.22
N GLN A 585 25.20 32.14 34.60
CA GLN A 585 26.53 32.65 34.98
C GLN A 585 26.46 34.11 35.43
N ASP A 586 27.27 34.47 36.43
CA ASP A 586 27.36 35.84 36.95
C ASP A 586 27.82 36.82 35.87
N GLY A 587 27.19 37.99 35.83
CA GLY A 587 27.49 39.03 34.83
C GLY A 587 26.88 38.75 33.45
N TYR A 588 26.04 37.73 33.27
CA TYR A 588 25.33 37.46 32.02
C TYR A 588 23.81 37.44 32.21
N THR A 589 23.07 37.95 31.22
CA THR A 589 21.62 37.90 31.17
C THR A 589 21.17 36.90 30.10
N SER A 590 20.33 35.93 30.46
CA SER A 590 19.65 35.11 29.46
C SER A 590 18.57 35.91 28.75
N LEU A 591 18.60 35.88 27.42
CA LEU A 591 17.57 36.46 26.55
C LEU A 591 16.42 35.48 26.28
N GLY A 592 16.40 34.33 26.96
CA GLY A 592 15.43 33.25 26.78
C GLY A 592 15.77 32.29 25.63
N TRP A 593 14.90 31.30 25.44
CA TRP A 593 14.96 30.35 24.32
C TRP A 593 14.38 30.95 23.05
N ASP A 594 14.99 30.65 21.90
CA ASP A 594 14.69 31.20 20.56
C ASP A 594 13.41 30.59 19.94
N TRP A 595 12.29 30.74 20.64
CA TRP A 595 11.00 30.06 20.40
C TRP A 595 10.30 30.38 19.06
N TRP A 596 10.78 31.37 18.32
CA TRP A 596 10.27 31.73 16.99
C TRP A 596 11.10 31.12 15.85
N LYS A 597 12.13 30.33 16.19
CA LYS A 597 13.07 29.68 15.25
C LYS A 597 13.41 28.23 15.60
N GLY A 598 13.38 27.87 16.88
CA GLY A 598 13.58 26.50 17.35
C GLY A 598 12.32 25.90 17.97
N ASP A 599 12.43 24.65 18.38
CA ASP A 599 11.31 23.80 18.80
C ASP A 599 10.93 23.92 20.28
N CYS A 600 11.76 24.60 21.08
CA CYS A 600 11.50 24.87 22.49
C CYS A 600 10.68 26.15 22.66
N SER A 601 9.71 26.12 23.58
CA SER A 601 9.01 27.33 24.02
C SER A 601 9.94 28.32 24.71
N TRP A 602 9.49 29.57 24.88
CA TRP A 602 10.21 30.61 25.63
C TRP A 602 10.70 30.16 27.02
N ASN A 603 9.90 29.34 27.72
CA ASN A 603 10.21 28.79 29.03
C ASN A 603 10.90 27.41 28.99
N GLY A 604 11.46 27.00 27.84
CA GLY A 604 12.23 25.78 27.69
C GLY A 604 11.41 24.49 27.63
N VAL A 605 10.10 24.54 27.41
CA VAL A 605 9.31 23.31 27.21
C VAL A 605 9.54 22.81 25.80
N LEU A 606 9.97 21.56 25.68
CA LEU A 606 10.17 20.83 24.45
C LEU A 606 9.23 19.62 24.43
N LYS A 607 8.47 19.43 23.34
CA LYS A 607 7.68 18.22 23.11
C LYS A 607 8.28 17.50 21.91
N VAL A 608 8.70 16.26 22.11
CA VAL A 608 9.32 15.42 21.07
C VAL A 608 8.44 14.23 20.73
N GLU A 609 8.44 13.86 19.46
CA GLU A 609 7.71 12.74 18.88
C GLU A 609 8.73 11.75 18.26
N ILE A 610 8.36 10.46 18.17
CA ILE A 610 9.26 9.40 17.68
C ILE A 610 9.90 9.75 16.32
N GLY A 611 11.21 9.55 16.21
CA GLY A 611 12.02 9.85 15.02
C GLY A 611 12.12 11.32 14.64
N GLY A 612 11.57 12.24 15.44
CA GLY A 612 11.66 13.68 15.20
C GLY A 612 13.07 14.23 15.47
N ASN A 613 13.43 15.31 14.77
CA ASN A 613 14.67 16.05 14.98
C ASN A 613 14.34 17.47 15.45
N TYR A 614 14.83 17.84 16.64
CA TYR A 614 14.48 19.08 17.32
C TYR A 614 15.71 19.91 17.65
N THR A 615 15.60 21.22 17.48
CA THR A 615 16.68 22.17 17.72
C THR A 615 16.23 23.33 18.59
N CYS A 616 17.00 23.64 19.64
CA CYS A 616 16.68 24.75 20.53
C CYS A 616 17.92 25.60 20.81
N THR A 617 17.80 26.92 20.64
CA THR A 617 18.89 27.84 20.92
C THR A 617 18.55 28.71 22.14
N ILE A 618 19.47 28.82 23.09
CA ILE A 618 19.43 29.81 24.17
C ILE A 618 20.57 30.82 23.98
N THR A 619 20.26 32.10 24.15
CA THR A 619 21.25 33.20 24.01
C THR A 619 21.42 33.92 25.34
N ASN A 620 22.66 34.11 25.79
CA ASN A 620 22.96 35.07 26.84
C ASN A 620 23.84 36.20 26.32
N ASP A 621 23.59 37.39 26.85
CA ASP A 621 24.35 38.61 26.57
C ASP A 621 25.08 39.05 27.84
N ASP A 622 26.30 39.53 27.72
CA ASP A 622 27.11 39.96 28.86
C ASP A 622 26.62 41.33 29.37
N GLN A 623 26.57 41.51 30.68
CA GLN A 623 26.10 42.75 31.28
C GLN A 623 27.23 43.79 31.30
N PRO A 624 26.98 45.06 30.93
CA PRO A 624 27.96 46.11 31.10
C PRO A 624 28.28 46.34 32.58
N GLY A 625 29.54 46.64 32.87
CA GLY A 625 29.96 47.17 34.15
C GLY A 625 29.50 48.61 34.36
N LYS A 626 29.57 49.09 35.60
CA LYS A 626 29.15 50.46 35.95
C LYS A 626 30.13 51.11 36.91
N ILE A 627 30.58 52.32 36.57
CA ILE A 627 31.36 53.18 37.46
C ILE A 627 30.46 54.33 37.91
N ILE A 628 30.31 54.52 39.22
CA ILE A 628 29.69 55.69 39.81
C ILE A 628 30.80 56.64 40.23
N VAL A 629 30.84 57.82 39.61
CA VAL A 629 31.80 58.89 39.92
C VAL A 629 31.12 59.90 40.82
N HIS A 630 31.68 60.08 42.02
CA HIS A 630 31.25 61.05 43.02
C HIS A 630 32.18 62.26 43.02
N LYS A 631 31.62 63.45 43.20
CA LYS A 631 32.33 64.72 43.26
C LYS A 631 32.09 65.43 44.58
N GLU A 632 33.18 65.69 45.30
CA GLU A 632 33.21 66.59 46.44
C GLU A 632 33.89 67.91 46.03
N VAL A 633 33.37 69.04 46.49
CA VAL A 633 34.01 70.36 46.37
C VAL A 633 34.10 70.96 47.76
N VAL A 634 35.31 71.30 48.17
CA VAL A 634 35.61 72.05 49.38
C VAL A 634 35.95 73.48 48.97
N ASN A 635 35.40 74.43 49.71
CA ASN A 635 35.55 75.87 49.50
C ASN A 635 35.93 76.49 50.86
N ASN A 636 37.09 76.14 51.40
CA ASN A 636 37.57 76.58 52.72
C ASN A 636 38.49 77.81 52.66
N ASN A 637 38.86 78.26 51.45
CA ASN A 637 39.69 79.43 51.19
C ASN A 637 38.97 80.54 50.40
N GLY A 638 37.63 80.63 50.52
CA GLY A 638 36.81 81.66 49.89
C GLY A 638 36.22 81.29 48.51
N GLY A 639 36.45 80.05 48.04
CA GLY A 639 35.86 79.50 46.83
C GLY A 639 34.34 79.43 46.84
N ARG A 640 33.76 79.21 45.65
CA ARG A 640 32.30 79.17 45.42
C ARG A 640 31.85 78.12 44.40
N ALA A 641 32.77 77.29 43.91
CA ALA A 641 32.44 76.29 42.91
C ALA A 641 31.53 75.20 43.50
N LYS A 642 30.70 74.61 42.64
CA LYS A 642 29.81 73.48 42.92
C LYS A 642 30.25 72.29 42.08
N ALA A 643 29.81 71.08 42.45
CA ALA A 643 30.17 69.86 41.72
C ALA A 643 29.98 69.98 40.19
N HIS A 644 28.84 70.54 39.77
CA HIS A 644 28.46 70.76 38.38
C HIS A 644 29.41 71.66 37.57
N ASP A 645 30.26 72.48 38.21
CA ASP A 645 31.23 73.33 37.51
C ASP A 645 32.43 72.53 36.97
N PHE A 646 32.64 71.30 37.49
CA PHE A 646 33.73 70.41 37.13
C PHE A 646 33.31 69.38 36.06
N LYS A 647 34.30 68.82 35.36
CA LYS A 647 34.09 67.83 34.30
C LYS A 647 35.10 66.70 34.40
N PHE A 648 34.63 65.46 34.27
CA PHE A 648 35.44 64.25 34.29
C PHE A 648 35.31 63.48 32.97
N LYS A 649 36.22 62.53 32.72
CA LYS A 649 36.04 61.51 31.69
C LYS A 649 36.51 60.16 32.21
N VAL A 650 35.94 59.10 31.63
CA VAL A 650 36.44 57.74 31.80
C VAL A 650 37.29 57.41 30.58
N ASP A 651 38.52 56.99 30.81
CA ASP A 651 39.53 56.63 29.80
C ASP A 651 39.73 57.72 28.72
N ASN A 652 39.58 57.35 27.45
CA ASN A 652 39.65 58.24 26.29
C ASN A 652 38.26 58.73 25.85
N GLY A 653 37.23 58.57 26.68
CA GLY A 653 35.88 59.07 26.42
C GLY A 653 35.77 60.59 26.43
N SER A 654 34.57 61.09 26.12
CA SER A 654 34.26 62.51 26.15
C SER A 654 34.18 63.06 27.59
N TRP A 655 34.47 64.35 27.73
CA TRP A 655 34.28 65.07 28.99
C TRP A 655 32.79 65.15 29.36
N LYS A 656 32.42 64.50 30.45
CA LYS A 656 31.11 64.57 31.10
C LYS A 656 31.14 65.64 32.18
N GLN A 657 30.07 66.41 32.27
CA GLN A 657 29.86 67.36 33.36
C GLN A 657 29.25 66.61 34.55
N PHE A 658 29.59 67.02 35.77
CA PHE A 658 28.98 66.42 36.95
C PHE A 658 27.51 66.81 37.07
N GLU A 659 26.66 65.90 37.56
CA GLU A 659 25.29 66.25 37.94
C GLU A 659 25.25 67.22 39.14
N HIS A 660 24.10 67.83 39.38
CA HIS A 660 23.93 68.78 40.48
C HIS A 660 24.07 68.17 41.89
N ASP A 661 23.86 66.86 42.04
CA ASP A 661 24.12 66.10 43.26
C ASP A 661 25.57 65.59 43.37
N GLY A 662 26.41 65.93 42.38
CA GLY A 662 27.80 65.49 42.27
C GLY A 662 27.99 64.02 41.93
N THR A 663 26.96 63.30 41.47
CA THR A 663 27.07 61.85 41.20
C THR A 663 26.66 61.48 39.78
N ASN A 664 27.55 60.82 39.04
CA ASN A 664 27.27 60.32 37.69
C ASN A 664 27.50 58.81 37.59
N ALA A 665 26.50 58.08 37.08
CA ALA A 665 26.68 56.69 36.67
C ALA A 665 27.17 56.61 35.21
N VAL A 666 28.21 55.82 34.98
CA VAL A 666 28.77 55.55 33.65
C VAL A 666 28.83 54.03 33.43
N TRP A 667 28.13 53.56 32.42
CA TRP A 667 28.27 52.19 31.93
C TRP A 667 29.58 52.05 31.14
N VAL A 668 30.27 50.94 31.35
CA VAL A 668 31.55 50.59 30.73
C VAL A 668 31.58 49.09 30.41
N ASP A 669 32.39 48.72 29.44
CA ASP A 669 32.74 47.32 29.21
C ASP A 669 33.50 46.75 30.42
N ALA A 670 33.55 45.43 30.59
CA ALA A 670 34.37 44.81 31.62
C ALA A 670 35.86 44.97 31.28
N GLY A 671 36.65 45.46 32.24
CA GLY A 671 38.04 45.80 31.98
C GLY A 671 38.68 46.70 33.02
N TRP A 672 39.84 47.26 32.67
CA TRP A 672 40.56 48.26 33.47
C TRP A 672 40.25 49.66 32.96
N HIS A 673 39.72 50.50 33.85
CA HIS A 673 39.36 51.89 33.56
C HIS A 673 40.15 52.86 34.43
N THR A 674 40.21 54.12 34.00
CA THR A 674 40.71 55.24 34.79
C THR A 674 39.84 56.46 34.57
N VAL A 675 39.41 57.08 35.66
CA VAL A 675 38.65 58.32 35.68
C VAL A 675 39.60 59.48 35.95
N VAL A 676 39.55 60.52 35.12
CA VAL A 676 40.32 61.76 35.30
C VAL A 676 39.40 62.97 35.25
N GLU A 677 39.72 63.99 36.04
CA GLU A 677 39.07 65.29 35.96
C GLU A 677 39.82 66.20 34.98
N LYS A 678 39.12 67.21 34.45
CA LYS A 678 39.73 68.35 33.78
C LYS A 678 40.22 69.33 34.84
N ASP A 679 41.48 69.77 34.71
CA ASP A 679 42.05 70.81 35.57
C ASP A 679 41.15 72.06 35.62
N ALA A 680 41.02 72.64 36.81
CA ALA A 680 40.17 73.78 37.11
C ALA A 680 40.98 74.83 37.88
N ASP A 681 41.02 76.06 37.37
CA ASP A 681 41.83 77.14 37.92
C ASP A 681 41.40 77.47 39.37
N GLY A 682 42.38 77.62 40.27
CA GLY A 682 42.14 77.89 41.69
C GLY A 682 41.74 76.67 42.54
N TYR A 683 41.65 75.46 41.97
CA TYR A 683 41.31 74.23 42.71
C TYR A 683 42.33 73.10 42.48
N LYS A 684 42.54 72.27 43.51
CA LYS A 684 43.42 71.10 43.46
C LYS A 684 42.61 69.81 43.57
N ALA A 685 42.64 68.98 42.52
CA ALA A 685 41.97 67.69 42.50
C ALA A 685 42.73 66.59 43.26
N SER A 686 41.99 65.72 43.92
CA SER A 686 42.44 64.49 44.58
C SER A 686 41.50 63.33 44.22
N TYR A 687 42.01 62.11 44.22
CA TYR A 687 41.36 60.95 43.60
C TYR A 687 41.43 59.72 44.52
N GLU A 688 40.29 59.12 44.82
CA GLU A 688 40.17 57.85 45.54
C GLU A 688 39.36 56.85 44.70
N GLY A 689 39.89 55.63 44.51
CA GLY A 689 39.23 54.60 43.69
C GLY A 689 39.11 54.94 42.20
N CYS A 690 39.74 56.00 41.71
CA CYS A 690 39.57 56.49 40.32
C CYS A 690 40.62 56.00 39.31
N LYS A 691 41.73 55.40 39.75
CA LYS A 691 42.83 54.93 38.87
C LYS A 691 42.96 53.42 38.96
N HIS A 692 43.17 52.76 37.82
CA HIS A 692 43.21 51.30 37.71
C HIS A 692 41.98 50.63 38.34
N ILE A 693 40.79 51.03 37.87
CA ILE A 693 39.52 50.43 38.29
C ILE A 693 39.29 49.17 37.45
N TYR A 694 39.46 47.98 38.03
CA TYR A 694 38.97 46.76 37.38
C TYR A 694 37.47 46.60 37.65
N VAL A 695 36.66 46.55 36.59
CA VAL A 695 35.21 46.37 36.62
C VAL A 695 34.87 45.06 35.90
N ARG A 696 34.16 44.15 36.58
CA ARG A 696 33.62 42.93 35.96
C ARG A 696 32.26 43.20 35.30
N ASN A 697 31.82 42.30 34.41
CA ASN A 697 30.47 42.34 33.84
C ASN A 697 29.40 42.41 34.95
N GLY A 698 28.45 43.34 34.82
CA GLY A 698 27.41 43.62 35.81
C GLY A 698 27.89 44.25 37.14
N GLU A 699 29.20 44.40 37.37
CA GLU A 699 29.73 44.94 38.62
C GLU A 699 29.57 46.47 38.70
N THR A 700 29.32 46.98 39.91
CA THR A 700 29.35 48.42 40.18
C THR A 700 30.60 48.78 40.99
N LYS A 701 31.39 49.75 40.51
CA LYS A 701 32.51 50.37 41.22
C LYS A 701 32.23 51.84 41.52
N HIS A 702 32.93 52.39 42.50
CA HIS A 702 32.85 53.79 42.91
C HIS A 702 34.22 54.46 42.77
N CYS A 703 34.22 55.70 42.30
CA CYS A 703 35.38 56.60 42.22
C CYS A 703 34.97 57.93 42.85
N TYR A 704 35.85 58.51 43.66
CA TYR A 704 35.63 59.77 44.36
C TYR A 704 36.68 60.79 43.92
N ILE A 705 36.22 61.92 43.39
CA ILE A 705 37.05 63.06 43.02
C ILE A 705 36.71 64.18 44.00
N LYS A 706 37.72 64.69 44.71
CA LYS A 706 37.58 65.80 45.65
C LYS A 706 38.47 66.95 45.22
N ASN A 707 37.88 68.14 45.06
CA ASN A 707 38.65 69.35 44.82
C ASN A 707 38.55 70.29 46.00
N ASP A 708 39.71 70.76 46.43
CA ASP A 708 39.89 71.78 47.47
C ASP A 708 40.31 73.09 46.78
N ASP A 709 39.81 74.24 47.24
CA ASP A 709 40.23 75.53 46.74
C ASP A 709 41.62 75.91 47.26
N ILE A 710 42.44 76.53 46.42
CA ILE A 710 43.83 76.87 46.75
C ILE A 710 43.85 78.28 47.35
N ALA A 711 44.28 78.40 48.61
CA ALA A 711 44.46 79.70 49.25
C ALA A 711 45.39 80.62 48.43
N PRO A 712 45.03 81.90 48.20
CA PRO A 712 46.00 82.92 47.81
C PRO A 712 47.11 83.06 48.85
N LYS A 713 48.27 83.54 48.40
CA LYS A 713 49.43 83.81 49.23
C LYS A 713 49.82 85.28 49.13
N VAL A 714 49.89 85.98 50.26
CA VAL A 714 50.32 87.38 50.34
C VAL A 714 51.59 87.46 51.18
N THR A 715 52.63 88.05 50.61
CA THR A 715 53.91 88.33 51.30
C THR A 715 54.01 89.83 51.56
N VAL A 716 54.34 90.24 52.78
CA VAL A 716 54.67 91.63 53.13
C VAL A 716 56.16 91.69 53.43
N ILE A 717 56.87 92.69 52.90
CA ILE A 717 58.32 92.87 53.07
C ILE A 717 58.58 94.31 53.53
N LYS A 718 59.32 94.47 54.63
CA LYS A 718 59.63 95.76 55.24
C LYS A 718 61.06 96.20 54.88
N TRP A 719 61.17 97.47 54.49
CA TRP A 719 62.40 98.15 54.09
C TRP A 719 62.57 99.39 54.98
N THR A 720 63.81 99.76 55.28
CA THR A 720 64.15 100.97 56.05
C THR A 720 65.32 101.72 55.42
N ASP A 721 65.37 103.03 55.67
CA ASP A 721 66.55 103.89 55.55
C ASP A 721 66.84 104.51 56.94
N PRO A 722 68.01 104.27 57.58
CA PRO A 722 69.11 103.43 57.09
C PRO A 722 68.68 101.98 56.89
N VAL A 723 69.30 101.35 55.89
CA VAL A 723 69.16 99.91 55.68
C VAL A 723 69.69 99.16 56.89
N TRP A 724 69.05 98.04 57.23
CA TRP A 724 69.42 97.21 58.39
C TRP A 724 69.05 97.79 59.76
N SER A 725 68.01 98.61 59.83
CA SER A 725 67.44 99.01 61.12
C SER A 725 66.71 97.84 61.79
N THR A 726 67.06 97.56 63.05
CA THR A 726 66.37 96.62 63.93
C THR A 726 65.19 97.28 64.68
N GLN A 727 64.61 98.34 64.10
CA GLN A 727 63.37 98.93 64.58
C GLN A 727 62.19 98.02 64.21
N ASP A 728 61.45 97.60 65.22
CA ASP A 728 60.19 96.88 65.06
C ASP A 728 59.07 97.80 64.54
N PHE A 729 58.36 97.36 63.51
CA PHE A 729 57.16 98.00 62.98
C PHE A 729 55.99 97.01 63.08
N ASN A 730 54.90 97.42 63.73
CA ASN A 730 53.67 96.61 63.80
C ASN A 730 52.90 96.74 62.48
N PHE A 731 52.43 95.60 61.98
CA PHE A 731 51.61 95.50 60.78
C PHE A 731 50.32 94.73 61.04
N THR A 732 49.24 95.13 60.38
CA THR A 732 48.03 94.31 60.23
C THR A 732 47.81 93.99 58.75
N LEU A 733 47.79 92.69 58.42
CA LEU A 733 47.30 92.20 57.13
C LEU A 733 45.80 91.97 57.25
N HIS A 734 45.01 92.87 56.67
CA HIS A 734 43.56 92.77 56.61
C HIS A 734 43.13 91.92 55.43
N ASN A 735 42.18 91.02 55.69
CA ASN A 735 41.39 90.30 54.70
C ASN A 735 39.91 90.35 55.13
N ASN A 736 38.97 90.17 54.20
CA ASN A 736 37.50 90.30 54.33
C ASN A 736 36.86 89.90 55.68
N GLN A 737 37.40 88.91 56.40
CA GLN A 737 36.89 88.44 57.69
C GLN A 737 37.93 88.42 58.83
N HIS A 738 39.21 88.69 58.55
CA HIS A 738 40.31 88.56 59.52
C HIS A 738 41.39 89.61 59.30
N GLY A 739 41.70 90.38 60.35
CA GLY A 739 43.00 91.04 60.48
C GLY A 739 43.98 90.08 61.15
N ARG A 740 45.23 90.03 60.67
CA ARG A 740 46.33 89.39 61.40
C ARG A 740 47.44 90.40 61.64
N ASP A 741 47.78 90.54 62.92
CA ASP A 741 48.88 91.37 63.36
C ASP A 741 50.20 90.58 63.32
N PHE A 742 51.27 91.24 62.90
CA PHE A 742 52.65 90.72 62.86
C PHE A 742 53.63 91.89 62.99
N VAL A 743 54.88 91.61 63.35
CA VAL A 743 55.93 92.61 63.50
C VAL A 743 56.99 92.33 62.44
N LEU A 744 57.46 93.37 61.74
CA LEU A 744 58.62 93.29 60.84
C LEU A 744 59.61 94.40 61.16
N ASP A 745 60.88 94.18 60.83
CA ASP A 745 61.94 95.19 60.91
C ASP A 745 62.54 95.52 59.53
N GLY A 746 63.59 96.34 59.51
CA GLY A 746 64.34 96.67 58.30
C GLY A 746 65.60 95.81 58.07
N HIS A 747 65.85 94.79 58.90
CA HIS A 747 67.12 94.06 58.94
C HIS A 747 66.96 92.65 58.33
N PRO A 748 67.47 92.41 57.10
CA PRO A 748 67.22 91.15 56.38
C PRO A 748 67.78 89.86 57.02
N TRP A 749 68.52 89.99 58.12
CA TRP A 749 69.23 88.91 58.80
C TRP A 749 69.08 88.96 60.32
N ASP A 750 68.02 89.59 60.86
CA ASP A 750 67.73 89.51 62.29
C ASP A 750 66.97 88.20 62.55
N ASP A 751 67.48 87.39 63.47
CA ASP A 751 66.89 86.11 63.86
C ASP A 751 65.75 86.28 64.89
N GLN A 752 65.53 87.50 65.41
CA GLN A 752 64.48 87.82 66.39
C GLN A 752 63.19 88.32 65.73
N VAL A 753 63.29 89.27 64.80
CA VAL A 753 62.16 89.86 64.06
C VAL A 753 62.48 89.78 62.56
N PRO A 754 61.60 89.19 61.74
CA PRO A 754 61.90 89.02 60.32
C PRO A 754 61.59 90.29 59.52
N ASN A 755 62.33 90.53 58.45
CA ASN A 755 62.00 91.61 57.49
C ASN A 755 60.82 91.28 56.55
N SER A 756 60.24 90.08 56.64
CA SER A 756 59.10 89.67 55.81
C SER A 756 58.14 88.70 56.49
N TYR A 757 56.87 88.80 56.13
CA TYR A 757 55.77 87.97 56.61
C TYR A 757 55.03 87.34 55.42
N GLU A 758 54.62 86.08 55.57
CA GLU A 758 53.86 85.33 54.56
C GLU A 758 52.52 84.84 55.13
N SER A 759 51.43 85.07 54.40
CA SER A 759 50.10 84.61 54.79
C SER A 759 50.03 83.08 54.90
N GLY A 760 49.47 82.59 56.01
CA GLY A 760 49.30 81.15 56.22
C GLY A 760 48.38 80.45 55.20
N PRO A 761 48.35 79.10 55.18
CA PRO A 761 47.72 78.28 54.14
C PRO A 761 46.17 78.29 54.15
N PHE A 762 45.55 79.12 54.99
CA PHE A 762 44.09 79.31 55.11
C PHE A 762 43.71 80.79 54.92
N PHE A 763 44.50 81.53 54.15
CA PHE A 763 44.21 82.93 53.84
C PHE A 763 43.17 82.96 52.70
N GLU A 764 41.97 83.48 52.99
CA GLU A 764 40.85 83.43 52.04
C GLU A 764 41.06 84.35 50.82
N ALA A 765 40.47 84.00 49.67
CA ALA A 765 40.33 84.93 48.55
C ALA A 765 39.36 86.09 48.90
N GLY A 766 39.82 87.32 48.71
CA GLY A 766 39.14 88.49 49.26
C GLY A 766 39.84 89.82 49.00
N TRP A 767 39.29 90.91 49.53
CA TRP A 767 39.99 92.19 49.53
C TRP A 767 41.07 92.20 50.60
N VAL A 768 42.26 92.67 50.22
CA VAL A 768 43.47 92.66 51.04
C VAL A 768 44.02 94.08 51.18
N ARG A 769 44.33 94.47 52.42
CA ARG A 769 45.03 95.71 52.77
C ARG A 769 46.17 95.38 53.73
N VAL A 770 47.28 96.09 53.60
CA VAL A 770 48.42 96.06 54.53
C VAL A 770 48.40 97.40 55.24
N GLU A 771 48.41 97.38 56.55
CA GLU A 771 48.45 98.57 57.40
C GLU A 771 49.66 98.47 58.31
N GLU A 772 50.32 99.59 58.54
CA GLU A 772 51.46 99.73 59.46
C GLU A 772 51.07 100.72 60.56
N GLU A 773 51.45 100.46 61.80
CA GLU A 773 51.31 101.44 62.87
C GLU A 773 52.47 102.45 62.83
N PRO A 774 52.21 103.76 62.96
CA PRO A 774 53.26 104.77 62.91
C PRO A 774 54.21 104.65 64.12
N VAL A 775 55.51 104.70 63.84
CA VAL A 775 56.58 104.64 64.84
C VAL A 775 57.22 106.02 65.01
N GLU A 776 57.38 106.47 66.26
CA GLU A 776 58.02 107.77 66.55
C GLU A 776 59.47 107.80 66.05
N GLY A 777 59.87 108.91 65.39
CA GLY A 777 61.17 109.03 64.74
C GLY A 777 61.28 108.40 63.35
N TRP A 778 60.18 107.85 62.80
CA TRP A 778 60.17 107.20 61.48
C TRP A 778 58.99 107.68 60.62
N ASP A 779 59.28 108.09 59.38
CA ASP A 779 58.25 108.42 58.39
C ASP A 779 58.02 107.23 57.44
N GLN A 780 56.77 106.81 57.26
CA GLN A 780 56.40 105.81 56.24
C GLN A 780 56.30 106.51 54.88
N LEU A 781 57.12 106.10 53.90
CA LEU A 781 57.19 106.75 52.59
C LEU A 781 56.17 106.19 51.59
N TRP A 782 56.01 104.87 51.54
CA TRP A 782 55.09 104.21 50.60
C TRP A 782 54.78 102.76 50.96
N THR A 783 53.63 102.29 50.46
CA THR A 783 53.26 100.86 50.36
C THR A 783 52.96 100.53 48.90
N SER A 784 53.67 99.57 48.31
CA SER A 784 53.51 99.16 46.90
C SER A 784 53.29 97.65 46.79
N CYS A 785 52.26 97.22 46.06
CA CYS A 785 51.86 95.82 45.95
C CYS A 785 51.93 95.29 44.52
N PHE A 786 52.16 93.99 44.40
CA PHE A 786 52.38 93.29 43.15
C PHE A 786 51.69 91.93 43.16
N VAL A 787 51.18 91.48 42.01
CA VAL A 787 50.81 90.08 41.76
C VAL A 787 51.98 89.37 41.04
N LYS A 788 52.30 88.16 41.48
CA LYS A 788 53.34 87.31 40.88
C LYS A 788 52.74 86.58 39.68
N THR A 789 53.19 86.97 38.50
CA THR A 789 52.82 86.31 37.24
C THR A 789 53.95 85.40 36.76
N ARG A 790 53.67 84.58 35.74
CA ARG A 790 54.71 83.80 35.03
C ARG A 790 55.82 84.63 34.37
N TYR A 791 55.67 85.96 34.31
CA TYR A 791 56.62 86.91 33.73
C TYR A 791 57.32 87.79 34.78
N GLY A 792 57.07 87.55 36.07
CA GLY A 792 57.57 88.36 37.19
C GLY A 792 56.46 89.09 37.94
N LEU A 793 56.86 90.02 38.81
CA LEU A 793 55.96 90.86 39.61
C LEU A 793 55.31 91.93 38.74
N LYS A 794 53.97 92.01 38.75
CA LYS A 794 53.18 93.06 38.11
C LYS A 794 52.56 93.95 39.18
N HIS A 795 52.77 95.27 39.10
CA HIS A 795 52.20 96.23 40.05
C HIS A 795 50.65 96.20 40.04
N ILE A 796 50.05 96.37 41.22
CA ILE A 796 48.60 96.41 41.45
C ILE A 796 48.26 97.51 42.46
N SER A 797 46.98 97.91 42.53
CA SER A 797 46.51 98.91 43.49
C SER A 797 46.69 98.46 44.95
N HIS A 798 46.70 99.42 45.87
CA HIS A 798 46.57 99.16 47.29
C HIS A 798 45.31 99.87 47.82
N PRO A 799 44.30 99.17 48.39
CA PRO A 799 44.16 97.71 48.52
C PRO A 799 43.93 96.99 47.16
N PHE A 800 43.99 95.67 47.17
CA PHE A 800 43.73 94.79 46.01
C PHE A 800 42.81 93.62 46.37
N LYS A 801 42.28 92.92 45.36
CA LYS A 801 41.53 91.68 45.54
C LYS A 801 42.43 90.48 45.22
N ALA A 802 42.63 89.61 46.20
CA ALA A 802 43.33 88.34 46.04
C ALA A 802 42.40 87.26 45.48
N GLU A 803 42.83 86.57 44.43
CA GLU A 803 42.13 85.45 43.77
C GLU A 803 42.76 84.10 44.16
N LEU A 804 41.97 83.01 44.09
CA LEU A 804 42.40 81.67 44.49
C LEU A 804 43.68 81.20 43.78
N GLY A 805 44.66 80.75 44.56
CA GLY A 805 45.93 80.20 44.09
C GLY A 805 46.92 81.21 43.50
N GLU A 806 46.61 82.51 43.50
CA GLU A 806 47.57 83.55 43.11
C GLU A 806 48.50 83.94 44.27
N GLU A 807 49.73 84.35 43.93
CA GLU A 807 50.71 84.88 44.90
C GLU A 807 50.87 86.39 44.72
N TYR A 808 50.94 87.12 45.83
CA TYR A 808 51.06 88.58 45.91
C TYR A 808 52.22 88.98 46.82
N VAL A 809 52.84 90.12 46.54
CA VAL A 809 53.94 90.71 47.32
C VAL A 809 53.66 92.19 47.52
N CYS A 810 53.63 92.64 48.77
CA CYS A 810 53.61 94.05 49.14
C CYS A 810 54.94 94.43 49.79
N LYS A 811 55.44 95.61 49.46
CA LYS A 811 56.65 96.20 50.02
C LYS A 811 56.29 97.51 50.72
N VAL A 812 56.88 97.75 51.87
CA VAL A 812 56.63 98.94 52.69
C VAL A 812 57.96 99.53 53.13
N MET A 813 58.10 100.86 53.02
CA MET A 813 59.36 101.58 53.22
C MET A 813 59.20 102.71 54.23
N ASN A 814 60.13 102.81 55.18
CA ASN A 814 60.21 103.93 56.11
C ASN A 814 61.62 104.54 56.15
N GLN A 815 61.70 105.80 56.54
CA GLN A 815 62.95 106.52 56.72
C GLN A 815 63.05 107.07 58.14
N GLN A 816 64.21 106.92 58.76
CA GLN A 816 64.50 107.38 60.11
C GLN A 816 64.83 108.87 60.10
N ARG A 817 64.31 109.60 61.08
CA ARG A 817 64.67 111.00 61.33
C ARG A 817 66.01 111.10 62.06
N GLY A 818 66.80 112.11 61.72
CA GLY A 818 68.10 112.39 62.31
C GLY A 818 68.05 113.56 63.30
N GLY A 819 69.18 114.24 63.50
CA GLY A 819 69.28 115.41 64.38
C GLY A 819 70.53 116.26 64.15
N ILE A 820 70.58 117.40 64.83
CA ILE A 820 71.73 118.33 64.85
C ILE A 820 72.04 118.68 66.31
N VAL A 821 73.32 118.66 66.68
CA VAL A 821 73.82 119.15 67.97
C VAL A 821 74.75 120.33 67.70
N VAL A 822 74.58 121.43 68.41
CA VAL A 822 75.38 122.65 68.23
C VAL A 822 76.13 122.96 69.52
N THR A 823 77.46 122.88 69.48
CA THR A 823 78.35 123.14 70.61
C THR A 823 78.90 124.57 70.53
N LYS A 824 78.58 125.39 71.53
CA LYS A 824 79.05 126.77 71.67
C LYS A 824 80.28 126.82 72.57
N PHE A 825 81.33 127.50 72.11
CA PHE A 825 82.58 127.67 72.86
C PHE A 825 83.09 129.12 72.88
N TYR A 826 83.96 129.40 73.85
CA TYR A 826 84.75 130.62 73.99
C TYR A 826 86.07 130.46 73.25
N ASP A 827 86.14 131.03 72.05
CA ASP A 827 87.36 131.02 71.25
C ASP A 827 88.37 131.99 71.88
N THR A 828 89.38 131.42 72.51
CA THR A 828 90.38 132.18 73.27
C THR A 828 91.53 132.64 72.37
N ASN A 829 91.62 132.11 71.15
CA ASN A 829 92.73 132.35 70.22
C ASN A 829 92.32 133.00 68.89
N GLU A 830 91.03 133.25 68.70
CA GLU A 830 90.37 133.95 67.60
C GLU A 830 90.52 133.22 66.24
N ASN A 831 90.56 131.88 66.23
CA ASN A 831 90.75 131.05 65.02
C ASN A 831 89.46 130.47 64.41
N GLY A 832 88.33 130.52 65.12
CA GLY A 832 87.02 130.00 64.70
C GLY A 832 86.84 128.48 64.78
N VAL A 833 87.75 127.76 65.43
CA VAL A 833 87.79 126.29 65.55
C VAL A 833 87.86 125.90 67.03
N TRP A 834 87.06 124.92 67.46
CA TRP A 834 87.07 124.48 68.85
C TRP A 834 88.36 123.71 69.17
N ASP A 835 89.20 124.30 70.03
CA ASP A 835 90.48 123.74 70.47
C ASP A 835 90.40 123.06 71.85
N GLU A 836 91.24 122.03 72.08
CA GLU A 836 91.29 121.31 73.36
C GLU A 836 91.77 122.22 74.51
N GLY A 837 90.81 122.65 75.34
CA GLY A 837 91.04 123.54 76.49
C GLY A 837 90.20 124.83 76.47
N GLU A 838 89.42 125.06 75.42
CA GLU A 838 88.47 126.17 75.35
C GLU A 838 87.18 125.87 76.12
N GLU A 839 86.69 126.86 76.87
CA GLU A 839 85.50 126.72 77.71
C GLU A 839 84.22 126.76 76.86
N THR A 840 83.28 125.86 77.14
CA THR A 840 81.94 125.85 76.53
C THR A 840 81.06 126.95 77.11
N LEU A 841 80.10 127.46 76.34
CA LEU A 841 79.24 128.58 76.76
C LEU A 841 77.76 128.19 76.82
N GLU A 842 77.20 128.25 78.04
CA GLU A 842 75.77 128.06 78.35
C GLU A 842 74.92 129.31 78.04
N ASP A 843 73.61 129.15 77.91
CA ASP A 843 72.62 130.22 77.65
C ASP A 843 72.80 130.99 76.31
N TRP A 844 73.38 130.36 75.28
CA TRP A 844 73.46 130.94 73.91
C TRP A 844 72.38 130.40 72.99
N GLU A 845 71.65 131.29 72.32
CA GLU A 845 70.56 130.90 71.41
C GLU A 845 71.10 130.46 70.04
N MET A 846 71.06 129.15 69.80
CA MET A 846 71.35 128.52 68.53
C MET A 846 70.05 128.35 67.74
N ASN A 847 70.07 128.66 66.45
CA ASN A 847 68.95 128.43 65.54
C ASN A 847 69.31 127.39 64.47
N VAL A 848 68.36 126.51 64.19
CA VAL A 848 68.42 125.54 63.08
C VAL A 848 67.20 125.75 62.19
N SER A 849 67.42 126.14 60.94
CA SER A 849 66.36 126.31 59.94
C SER A 849 66.56 125.41 58.74
N SER A 850 65.52 124.74 58.25
CA SER A 850 65.59 123.94 57.01
C SER A 850 66.10 124.78 55.84
N HIS A 851 67.20 124.38 55.20
CA HIS A 851 67.75 125.10 54.06
C HIS A 851 67.07 124.66 52.76
N GLN A 852 66.16 125.49 52.26
CA GLN A 852 65.67 125.36 50.90
C GLN A 852 66.74 125.86 49.91
N LYS A 853 67.65 124.97 49.53
CA LYS A 853 68.33 125.12 48.23
C LYS A 853 67.26 124.93 47.15
N GLU A 854 67.22 125.82 46.16
CA GLU A 854 66.23 125.77 45.07
C GLU A 854 66.15 124.35 44.49
N CYS A 855 64.93 123.84 44.28
CA CYS A 855 64.68 122.48 43.81
C CYS A 855 65.02 122.29 42.31
N GLU A 856 66.28 122.51 41.93
CA GLU A 856 66.83 122.00 40.68
C GLU A 856 67.18 120.52 40.86
N VAL A 857 66.40 119.68 40.18
CA VAL A 857 66.49 118.23 40.24
C VAL A 857 67.72 117.74 39.48
N GLU A 858 68.79 117.37 40.18
CA GLU A 858 69.84 116.50 39.63
C GLU A 858 69.78 115.12 40.31
N LEU A 859 69.17 114.17 39.61
CA LEU A 859 69.13 112.75 39.97
C LEU A 859 70.56 112.18 39.97
N MET A 860 71.15 111.98 41.15
CA MET A 860 72.35 111.14 41.29
C MET A 860 72.01 109.80 41.95
N GLU A 861 72.20 108.75 41.16
CA GLU A 861 72.08 107.35 41.54
C GLU A 861 73.02 107.00 42.71
N LEU A 862 72.47 106.49 43.81
CA LEU A 862 73.24 105.63 44.71
C LEU A 862 73.34 104.24 44.07
N GLY A 863 74.52 103.90 43.57
CA GLY A 863 74.76 102.66 42.83
C GLY A 863 75.12 101.47 43.73
N SER A 864 74.25 100.45 43.77
CA SER A 864 74.57 99.01 43.74
C SER A 864 73.23 98.24 43.60
N VAL A 865 73.09 97.05 43.00
CA VAL A 865 74.00 95.95 42.64
C VAL A 865 73.58 95.40 41.26
N GLN A 866 74.50 94.78 40.51
CA GLN A 866 74.16 94.04 39.28
C GLN A 866 73.24 92.83 39.56
N ALA A 867 71.98 92.87 39.11
CA ALA A 867 71.34 91.75 38.39
C ALA A 867 69.98 92.13 37.76
N ASN A 868 70.03 92.63 36.52
CA ASN A 868 69.01 92.50 35.47
C ASN A 868 67.50 92.63 35.80
N SER A 869 66.92 93.68 35.19
CA SER A 869 65.73 93.57 34.34
C SER A 869 64.39 93.26 35.01
N LEU A 870 63.58 94.30 35.27
CA LEU A 870 62.64 94.82 34.26
C LEU A 870 62.20 96.25 34.66
N PHE A 871 62.26 97.17 33.70
CA PHE A 871 62.08 98.62 33.91
C PHE A 871 60.65 99.09 33.61
N TYR A 872 60.23 100.13 34.35
CA TYR A 872 59.34 101.24 33.94
C TYR A 872 58.18 100.93 32.97
N ASP A 873 56.95 101.06 33.47
CA ASP A 873 55.86 101.68 32.74
C ASP A 873 55.18 102.72 33.65
N GLY A 874 54.72 103.82 33.07
CA GLY A 874 54.39 105.04 33.79
C GLY A 874 52.97 105.09 34.36
N GLY A 875 52.73 106.08 35.23
CA GLY A 875 51.38 106.45 35.66
C GLY A 875 51.20 106.53 37.17
N HIS A 876 51.80 107.55 37.79
CA HIS A 876 50.96 108.57 38.42
C HIS A 876 51.73 109.89 38.51
N GLU A 877 51.16 110.94 37.92
CA GLU A 877 51.39 112.30 38.39
C GLU A 877 50.62 112.40 39.71
N GLU A 878 51.34 112.45 40.83
CA GLU A 878 50.82 113.05 42.06
C GLU A 878 51.64 114.31 42.32
N GLU A 879 50.94 115.34 42.79
CA GLU A 879 51.50 116.67 42.97
C GLU A 879 52.67 116.58 43.96
N ASN A 880 53.82 117.18 43.61
CA ASN A 880 54.84 117.52 44.59
C ASN A 880 54.28 118.66 45.45
N ASP A 881 53.38 118.28 46.35
CA ASP A 881 52.99 119.06 47.50
C ASP A 881 54.22 119.09 48.42
N CYS A 882 55.10 120.07 48.17
CA CYS A 882 56.20 120.41 49.05
C CYS A 882 55.65 121.09 50.31
N ASP A 883 54.75 120.38 51.01
CA ASP A 883 53.94 120.92 52.09
C ASP A 883 54.80 121.25 53.32
N GLU A 884 54.32 122.22 54.07
CA GLU A 884 55.02 123.01 55.06
C GLU A 884 55.71 122.17 56.16
N ASP A 885 57.03 121.97 56.01
CA ASP A 885 57.93 121.69 57.13
C ASP A 885 59.18 122.58 57.02
N SER A 886 58.97 123.90 56.88
CA SER A 886 60.00 124.92 57.07
C SER A 886 60.36 125.04 58.55
N VAL A 887 60.98 123.98 59.07
CA VAL A 887 61.37 123.82 60.46
C VAL A 887 62.43 124.85 60.81
N ALA A 888 62.02 125.92 61.50
CA ALA A 888 62.88 126.87 62.17
C ALA A 888 62.77 126.65 63.69
N LEU A 889 63.83 126.08 64.28
CA LEU A 889 63.95 125.77 65.70
C LEU A 889 64.98 126.70 66.32
N SER A 890 64.73 127.10 67.57
CA SER A 890 65.69 127.79 68.44
C SER A 890 65.84 126.98 69.72
N GLN A 891 67.06 126.86 70.22
CA GLN A 891 67.37 126.35 71.55
C GLN A 891 68.52 127.13 72.18
N LEU A 892 68.44 127.34 73.50
CA LEU A 892 69.59 127.77 74.29
C LEU A 892 70.54 126.61 74.49
N THR A 893 71.84 126.87 74.50
CA THR A 893 72.85 125.91 74.93
C THR A 893 72.75 125.62 76.42
N ASP A 894 72.92 124.36 76.79
CA ASP A 894 72.87 123.89 78.18
C ASP A 894 74.17 124.16 78.97
N GLU A 895 74.26 123.66 80.20
CA GLU A 895 75.45 123.74 81.08
C GLU A 895 76.71 123.07 80.47
N GLN A 896 76.59 122.34 79.36
CA GLN A 896 77.70 121.74 78.59
C GLN A 896 78.02 122.55 77.32
N GLY A 897 77.27 123.63 77.07
CA GLY A 897 77.35 124.44 75.87
C GLY A 897 76.70 123.80 74.65
N GLU A 898 75.82 122.81 74.79
CA GLU A 898 75.18 122.12 73.66
C GLU A 898 73.69 122.49 73.49
N ALA A 899 73.27 122.66 72.23
CA ALA A 899 71.87 122.79 71.81
C ALA A 899 71.48 121.61 70.90
N ASN A 900 70.37 120.93 71.20
CA ASN A 900 70.08 119.56 70.74
C ASN A 900 68.77 119.46 69.92
N PHE A 901 68.89 119.52 68.59
CA PHE A 901 67.79 119.49 67.62
C PHE A 901 67.53 118.08 67.10
N ASN A 902 66.73 117.31 67.82
CA ASN A 902 66.39 115.92 67.46
C ASN A 902 65.15 115.83 66.55
N ASN A 903 64.96 114.65 65.94
CA ASN A 903 63.76 114.28 65.16
C ASN A 903 63.56 115.07 63.85
N LEU A 904 64.67 115.44 63.21
CA LEU A 904 64.71 116.16 61.94
C LEU A 904 64.56 115.20 60.75
N LYS A 905 63.76 115.59 59.75
CA LYS A 905 63.70 114.85 58.47
C LYS A 905 65.09 114.87 57.81
N PRO A 906 65.50 113.81 57.08
CA PRO A 906 66.75 113.85 56.32
C PRO A 906 66.73 114.99 55.30
N GLY A 907 67.77 115.81 55.27
CA GLY A 907 67.78 117.07 54.54
C GLY A 907 68.97 117.97 54.88
N VAL A 908 68.94 119.18 54.35
CA VAL A 908 69.96 120.21 54.61
C VAL A 908 69.37 121.28 55.51
N TYR A 909 70.10 121.68 56.53
CA TYR A 909 69.70 122.69 57.51
C TYR A 909 70.78 123.77 57.63
N GLN A 910 70.36 125.02 57.74
CA GLN A 910 71.19 126.14 58.17
C GLN A 910 71.27 126.14 59.69
N VAL A 911 72.47 126.37 60.21
CA VAL A 911 72.77 126.55 61.63
C VAL A 911 73.35 127.96 61.80
N ASN A 912 72.81 128.74 62.73
CA ASN A 912 73.32 130.07 63.10
C ASN A 912 73.12 130.33 64.60
N GLU A 913 73.65 131.45 65.09
CA GLU A 913 73.41 131.92 66.46
C GLU A 913 72.72 133.29 66.48
N THR A 914 72.06 133.59 67.59
CA THR A 914 71.75 134.96 68.00
C THR A 914 72.93 135.54 68.78
N LEU A 915 73.78 136.34 68.12
CA LEU A 915 74.98 136.95 68.71
C LEU A 915 74.65 137.83 69.93
N GLN A 916 75.27 137.57 71.08
CA GLN A 916 75.11 138.37 72.30
C GLN A 916 75.85 139.73 72.20
N ASP A 917 75.32 140.76 72.89
CA ASP A 917 75.93 142.10 72.90
C ASP A 917 77.30 142.10 73.60
N GLY A 918 78.28 142.79 73.01
CA GLY A 918 79.68 142.78 73.46
C GLY A 918 80.53 141.63 72.92
N TRP A 919 79.95 140.65 72.22
CA TRP A 919 80.64 139.50 71.65
C TRP A 919 80.82 139.60 70.13
N VAL A 920 81.80 138.88 69.59
CA VAL A 920 82.05 138.72 68.15
C VAL A 920 82.15 137.23 67.82
N GLN A 921 81.49 136.76 66.77
CA GLN A 921 81.66 135.40 66.26
C GLN A 921 83.04 135.28 65.59
N SER A 922 83.83 134.27 65.97
CA SER A 922 85.08 133.92 65.29
C SER A 922 84.90 132.83 64.25
N GLY A 923 83.92 131.93 64.41
CA GLY A 923 83.59 130.94 63.39
C GLY A 923 82.36 130.10 63.71
N ILE A 924 81.76 129.55 62.66
CA ILE A 924 80.66 128.59 62.71
C ILE A 924 80.88 127.51 61.65
N TYR A 925 80.84 126.24 62.05
CA TYR A 925 81.04 125.12 61.13
C TYR A 925 80.35 123.84 61.59
N CYS A 926 79.86 123.07 60.63
CA CYS A 926 79.39 121.70 60.84
C CYS A 926 80.37 120.75 60.13
N PRO A 927 81.24 120.03 60.86
CA PRO A 927 82.08 119.00 60.24
C PRO A 927 81.23 118.00 59.48
N ARG A 928 81.48 117.86 58.17
CA ARG A 928 81.08 116.63 57.48
C ARG A 928 81.94 115.50 58.04
N GLU A 929 81.36 114.67 58.89
CA GLU A 929 81.84 113.30 59.07
C GLU A 929 81.77 112.59 57.72
N TYR A 930 82.87 112.65 56.96
CA TYR A 930 83.12 111.70 55.88
C TYR A 930 83.42 110.33 56.48
N LYS A 931 82.39 109.67 57.02
CA LYS A 931 82.31 108.22 56.92
C LYS A 931 82.10 107.90 55.44
N ASP A 932 83.21 107.70 54.73
CA ASP A 932 83.35 106.57 53.81
C ASP A 932 84.75 106.52 53.18
N GLU A 933 85.46 105.43 53.47
CA GLU A 933 86.31 104.82 52.44
C GLU A 933 85.38 104.31 51.32
N LEU A 934 84.98 105.19 50.38
CA LEU A 934 84.56 104.90 48.98
C LEU A 934 83.77 106.04 48.27
N SER A 935 83.83 107.31 48.69
CA SER A 935 83.26 108.41 47.88
C SER A 935 84.23 108.86 46.75
N LEU A 936 83.94 108.46 45.51
CA LEU A 936 84.68 108.93 44.32
C LEU A 936 84.42 110.41 44.01
N ASN A 937 85.48 111.21 44.00
CA ASN A 937 85.62 112.55 43.43
C ASN A 937 84.34 113.24 42.90
N ARG A 938 83.81 114.17 43.70
CA ARG A 938 83.27 115.42 43.15
C ARG A 938 83.59 116.58 44.07
N THR A 939 84.44 117.48 43.59
CA THR A 939 84.73 118.77 44.21
C THR A 939 83.42 119.56 44.27
N PHE A 940 82.89 119.79 45.47
CA PHE A 940 82.06 120.97 45.70
C PHE A 940 83.03 122.11 46.04
N SER A 941 82.95 123.17 45.25
CA SER A 941 83.80 124.34 45.38
C SER A 941 83.56 125.06 46.70
N GLU A 942 84.60 125.76 47.12
CA GLU A 942 84.49 126.94 47.98
C GLU A 942 83.35 127.83 47.45
N ASP A 943 82.31 128.03 48.26
CA ASP A 943 81.30 129.09 48.13
C ASP A 943 81.03 129.62 49.55
N SER A 944 82.05 130.29 50.08
CA SER A 944 81.95 131.24 51.19
C SER A 944 82.97 132.36 50.99
N ASP A 945 83.07 132.84 49.74
CA ASP A 945 83.88 134.00 49.35
C ASP A 945 83.03 135.29 49.47
N GLU A 946 82.27 135.40 50.57
CA GLU A 946 81.64 136.63 51.04
C GLU A 946 81.93 136.81 52.54
N GLU A 947 82.80 137.78 52.85
CA GLU A 947 82.92 138.34 54.20
C GLU A 947 81.55 138.94 54.60
N THR A 948 80.67 138.22 55.33
CA THR A 948 79.73 138.76 56.38
C THR A 948 78.66 137.81 56.97
N GLU A 949 78.48 136.55 56.56
CA GLU A 949 77.36 135.73 57.07
C GLU A 949 77.73 134.68 58.16
N ASN A 950 77.08 134.81 59.34
CA ASN A 950 77.25 133.94 60.52
C ASN A 950 76.48 132.60 60.42
N ILE A 951 76.65 131.82 59.33
CA ILE A 951 75.81 130.63 59.04
C ILE A 951 76.66 129.43 58.58
N ALA A 952 76.37 128.22 59.08
CA ALA A 952 76.87 126.95 58.53
C ALA A 952 75.74 126.02 58.05
N TYR A 953 76.10 124.98 57.29
CA TYR A 953 75.15 124.02 56.70
C TYR A 953 75.37 122.60 57.24
N ALA A 954 74.37 122.05 57.92
CA ALA A 954 74.32 120.66 58.39
C ALA A 954 73.57 119.78 57.37
N HIS A 955 74.15 118.64 57.00
CA HIS A 955 73.53 117.65 56.13
C HIS A 955 73.12 116.44 56.97
N VAL A 956 71.82 116.33 57.29
CA VAL A 956 71.26 115.26 58.11
C VAL A 956 70.85 114.10 57.19
N GLN A 957 71.52 112.96 57.29
CA GLN A 957 71.05 111.70 56.68
C GLN A 957 70.07 110.96 57.60
N ALA A 958 69.43 109.90 57.10
CA ALA A 958 68.50 109.09 57.89
C ALA A 958 69.18 108.48 59.13
N GLY A 959 68.59 108.75 60.30
CA GLY A 959 69.14 108.34 61.60
C GLY A 959 70.48 108.98 62.00
N GLN A 960 71.01 109.94 61.23
CA GLN A 960 72.28 110.61 61.53
C GLN A 960 72.08 111.80 62.47
N THR A 961 72.93 111.90 63.49
CA THR A 961 73.12 113.14 64.27
C THR A 961 74.36 113.89 63.76
N VAL A 962 74.20 115.15 63.37
CA VAL A 962 75.29 116.02 62.88
C VAL A 962 75.72 116.95 64.01
N HIS A 963 77.01 116.95 64.35
CA HIS A 963 77.56 117.90 65.31
C HIS A 963 78.07 119.16 64.59
N CYS A 964 77.81 120.33 65.15
CA CYS A 964 78.21 121.65 64.66
C CYS A 964 78.83 122.46 65.82
N TYR A 965 79.68 123.42 65.50
CA TYR A 965 80.48 124.17 66.47
C TYR A 965 80.38 125.67 66.16
N VAL A 966 80.28 126.50 67.21
CA VAL A 966 80.13 127.95 67.12
C VAL A 966 81.05 128.63 68.13
N GLY A 967 82.07 129.35 67.65
CA GLY A 967 83.09 130.02 68.45
C GLY A 967 82.91 131.53 68.48
N ASN A 968 83.00 132.14 69.68
CA ASN A 968 82.91 133.60 69.86
C ASN A 968 83.98 134.09 70.85
N TYR A 969 84.33 135.37 70.74
CA TYR A 969 85.30 136.05 71.61
C TYR A 969 84.85 137.46 72.01
N GLU A 970 85.46 138.01 73.06
CA GLU A 970 85.27 139.41 73.50
C GLU A 970 86.40 140.31 72.95
N PRO A 971 86.12 141.35 72.16
CA PRO A 971 87.14 142.26 71.64
C PRO A 971 87.71 143.17 72.75
N ARG A 972 89.05 143.25 72.84
CA ARG A 972 89.80 143.96 73.90
C ARG A 972 89.97 145.47 73.73
#